data_AF-A0A941M7T1-F1
#
_entry.id   AF-A0A941M7T1-F1
#
_cell.length_a   1.000
_cell.length_b   1.000
_cell.length_c   1.000
_cell.angle_alpha   90.00
_cell.angle_beta   90.00
_cell.angle_gamma   90.00
#
_symmetry.space_group_name_H-M   'P 1'
#
loop_
_entity.id
_entity.type
_entity.pdbx_description
1 polymer ?
#
loop_
_entity_poly.entity_id
_entity_poly.type
_entity_poly.pdbx_seq_one_letter_code
_entity_poly.pdbx_strand_id
1 'polypeptide(L)'
;MEDPIPYLLALRRHHSQTDIARALQTTARTVRRWETRETDPPPYLLDALRQRLLLPQESQRPAPGTAAFRFIDLFAGIGGLRAAFQAQGGQCVFTSEYDSYAQKTYLANFPDAIEHMAGDITKVKAGDIPEHDVLLAGFPCQPFSIAGVSKKNALGRAHGFADETQGTLFFDVQRIIAEKRPAAFLLENVKNLVSHDKGNTFRVIRGVLEQELGYHIHCKVLDGGHWVPQHRERILIVGFREPTDFDWQDVRIPAQRRVLGDILHPQDGSEAPESHYTTGANAKVDARYTLTPKLWAYLQAYAAKHKAAGNGFGYGLVNAQSVTRTLSARYYKDGSEILLSQGARKRPRRLTPRECARLMGFADDFVIPVSDTRAYQLFARSPVVPMVEAVAKCVVSKLTPAEPIMAKIDIPDGAFPRKGDWTSEQLKLAFAYYCQTPFGRLHSKNRDIIELAGLLGRTPSALAMKLVNFASLDPSITDTGRKGLSGASARDREIWNEFHADWERLALEAEQLRLQLLRERGVEVEGRRDIADEFTLGDYTGETRQVIVQQRIKQSFFRRAVLASYGGRCCISGVSDSRLLVASHIVPWREDKANRLNPSNGLCLSAIHDKAFDSGLIALTDDFCVLVSTELLDRNDTFVDQVFAPIMGRRIEIPERFVPDKELIRRHRLSHFKAG
;
A
#
# COMPACT_ATOMS: atom_id res chain seq x y z
N MET A 1 26.27 -21.97 24.69
CA MET A 1 24.84 -22.24 24.95
C MET A 1 24.19 -20.93 25.34
N GLU A 2 23.13 -20.53 24.64
CA GLU A 2 22.34 -19.36 25.02
C GLU A 2 21.68 -19.60 26.40
N ASP A 3 21.63 -18.58 27.25
CA ASP A 3 20.92 -18.65 28.53
C ASP A 3 19.40 -18.82 28.28
N PRO A 4 18.75 -19.90 28.75
CA PRO A 4 17.31 -20.09 28.57
C PRO A 4 16.46 -19.22 29.49
N ILE A 5 17.02 -18.57 30.51
CA ILE A 5 16.29 -17.77 31.50
C ILE A 5 15.58 -16.55 30.87
N PRO A 6 16.22 -15.72 30.01
CA PRO A 6 15.54 -14.64 29.31
C PRO A 6 14.32 -15.11 28.49
N TYR A 7 14.43 -16.26 27.83
CA TYR A 7 13.33 -16.86 27.05
C TYR A 7 12.20 -17.36 27.95
N LEU A 8 12.54 -18.01 29.07
CA LEU A 8 11.58 -18.42 30.09
C LEU A 8 10.83 -17.21 30.66
N LEU A 9 11.55 -16.13 30.99
CA LEU A 9 10.96 -14.88 31.51
C LEU A 9 10.11 -14.16 30.46
N ALA A 10 10.50 -14.20 29.18
CA ALA A 10 9.69 -13.69 28.08
C ALA A 10 8.37 -14.49 27.94
N LEU A 11 8.45 -15.82 27.95
CA LEU A 11 7.28 -16.70 27.93
C LEU A 11 6.37 -16.50 29.14
N ARG A 12 6.92 -16.17 30.31
CA ARG A 12 6.17 -15.88 31.53
C ARG A 12 5.29 -14.63 31.45
N ARG A 13 5.52 -13.75 30.47
CA ARG A 13 4.63 -12.63 30.17
C ARG A 13 3.31 -13.10 29.56
N HIS A 14 3.28 -14.29 28.96
CA HIS A 14 2.16 -14.78 28.16
C HIS A 14 1.60 -16.13 28.66
N HIS A 15 2.40 -16.94 29.37
CA HIS A 15 2.01 -18.23 29.93
C HIS A 15 2.17 -18.24 31.46
N SER A 16 1.23 -18.86 32.17
CA SER A 16 1.37 -19.03 33.63
C SER A 16 2.49 -20.02 33.96
N GLN A 17 3.02 -19.99 35.19
CA GLN A 17 3.98 -21.01 35.64
C GLN A 17 3.43 -22.42 35.48
N THR A 18 2.11 -22.60 35.66
CA THR A 18 1.42 -23.88 35.50
C THR A 18 1.33 -24.30 34.04
N ASP A 19 1.13 -23.37 33.11
CA ASP A 19 1.05 -23.67 31.67
C ASP A 19 2.42 -24.06 31.11
N ILE A 20 3.48 -23.34 31.50
CA ILE A 20 4.86 -23.68 31.14
C ILE A 20 5.25 -25.02 31.75
N ALA A 21 4.90 -25.26 33.01
CA ALA A 21 5.15 -26.53 33.68
C ALA A 21 4.47 -27.69 32.95
N ARG A 22 3.22 -27.52 32.53
CA ARG A 22 2.47 -28.52 31.75
C ARG A 22 3.16 -28.83 30.42
N ALA A 23 3.55 -27.81 29.65
CA ALA A 23 4.21 -28.01 28.35
C ALA A 23 5.58 -28.68 28.48
N LEU A 24 6.33 -28.33 29.52
CA LEU A 24 7.65 -28.91 29.80
C LEU A 24 7.58 -30.23 30.59
N GLN A 25 6.38 -30.74 30.89
CA GLN A 25 6.17 -31.95 31.69
C GLN A 25 6.90 -31.90 33.05
N THR A 26 6.86 -30.74 33.70
CA THR A 26 7.48 -30.47 35.01
C THR A 26 6.47 -29.85 35.96
N THR A 27 6.90 -29.40 37.14
CA THR A 27 6.04 -28.73 38.12
C THR A 27 6.19 -27.21 38.09
N ALA A 28 5.13 -26.48 38.43
CA ALA A 28 5.19 -25.02 38.55
C ALA A 28 6.25 -24.55 39.58
N ARG A 29 6.52 -25.39 40.59
CA ARG A 29 7.60 -25.15 41.57
C ARG A 29 8.98 -25.23 40.92
N THR A 30 9.20 -26.19 40.02
CA THR A 30 10.46 -26.32 39.27
C THR A 30 10.66 -25.12 38.34
N VAL A 31 9.62 -24.69 37.63
CA VAL A 31 9.67 -23.49 36.77
C VAL A 31 10.01 -22.24 37.58
N ARG A 32 9.38 -22.04 38.74
CA ARG A 32 9.70 -20.94 39.65
C ARG A 32 11.15 -20.96 40.13
N ARG A 33 11.70 -22.14 40.42
CA ARG A 33 13.11 -22.29 40.86
C ARG A 33 14.10 -21.93 39.76
N TRP A 34 13.77 -22.22 38.50
CA TRP A 34 14.55 -21.72 37.36
C TRP A 34 14.47 -20.19 37.28
N GLU A 35 13.28 -19.60 37.39
CA GLU A 35 13.09 -18.14 37.37
C GLU A 35 13.90 -17.41 38.45
N THR A 36 13.95 -17.96 39.67
CA THR A 36 14.69 -17.38 40.80
C THR A 36 16.17 -17.76 40.82
N ARG A 37 16.64 -18.53 39.83
CA ARG A 37 18.00 -19.10 39.75
C ARG A 37 18.39 -19.93 40.99
N GLU A 38 17.40 -20.51 41.68
CA GLU A 38 17.63 -21.46 42.78
C GLU A 38 18.17 -22.80 42.28
N THR A 39 17.87 -23.15 41.02
CA THR A 39 18.39 -24.32 40.33
C THR A 39 18.65 -23.99 38.88
N ASP A 40 19.72 -24.54 38.31
CA ASP A 40 20.02 -24.34 36.90
C ASP A 40 19.03 -25.09 35.99
N PRO A 41 18.56 -24.45 34.92
CA PRO A 41 17.71 -25.10 33.93
C PRO A 41 18.48 -26.17 33.15
N PRO A 42 17.83 -27.27 32.74
CA PRO A 42 18.48 -28.29 31.94
C PRO A 42 18.92 -27.74 30.56
N PRO A 43 20.00 -28.27 29.94
CA PRO A 43 20.55 -27.75 28.68
C PRO A 43 19.56 -27.75 27.52
N TYR A 44 18.62 -28.70 27.51
CA TYR A 44 17.57 -28.82 26.50
C TYR A 44 16.37 -27.88 26.74
N LEU A 45 16.36 -27.09 27.83
CA LEU A 45 15.21 -26.26 28.17
C LEU A 45 14.88 -25.28 27.06
N LEU A 46 15.89 -24.64 26.45
CA LEU A 46 15.67 -23.68 25.38
C LEU A 46 14.98 -24.33 24.18
N ASP A 47 15.44 -25.52 23.78
CA ASP A 47 14.84 -26.26 22.66
C ASP A 47 13.44 -26.78 23.02
N ALA A 48 13.21 -27.19 24.26
CA ALA A 48 11.89 -27.61 24.72
C ALA A 48 10.90 -26.42 24.81
N LEU A 49 11.34 -25.25 25.26
CA LEU A 49 10.58 -24.01 25.23
C LEU A 49 10.27 -23.62 23.78
N ARG A 50 11.26 -23.72 22.89
CA ARG A 50 11.08 -23.47 21.45
C ARG A 50 10.08 -24.44 20.83
N GLN A 51 10.26 -25.74 21.01
CA GLN A 51 9.43 -26.76 20.37
C GLN A 51 8.02 -26.89 20.92
N ARG A 52 7.83 -26.70 22.23
CA ARG A 52 6.55 -27.00 22.90
C ARG A 52 5.71 -25.78 23.23
N LEU A 53 6.31 -24.58 23.20
CA LEU A 53 5.64 -23.33 23.54
C LEU A 53 5.79 -22.25 22.45
N LEU A 54 6.73 -22.38 21.51
CA LEU A 54 6.97 -21.37 20.45
C LEU A 54 6.78 -21.90 19.02
N LEU A 55 6.93 -23.21 18.77
CA LEU A 55 6.66 -23.78 17.45
C LEU A 55 5.15 -23.96 17.23
N PRO A 56 4.61 -23.51 16.09
CA PRO A 56 3.29 -23.91 15.65
C PRO A 56 3.18 -25.44 15.55
N GLN A 57 1.98 -26.00 15.70
CA GLN A 57 1.64 -27.14 14.83
C GLN A 57 1.88 -26.66 13.39
N GLU A 58 2.68 -27.38 12.61
CA GLU A 58 3.25 -26.99 11.30
C GLU A 58 2.24 -26.50 10.23
N SER A 59 0.95 -26.48 10.52
CA SER A 59 -0.15 -26.28 9.57
C SER A 59 -0.41 -24.83 9.12
N GLN A 60 0.21 -23.79 9.72
CA GLN A 60 -0.18 -22.40 9.45
C GLN A 60 0.94 -21.40 9.11
N ARG A 61 2.21 -21.81 9.06
CA ARG A 61 3.30 -20.92 8.59
C ARG A 61 3.50 -21.12 7.09
N PRO A 62 3.39 -20.08 6.24
CA PRO A 62 3.99 -20.13 4.92
C PRO A 62 5.48 -20.44 5.09
N ALA A 63 6.04 -21.34 4.30
CA ALA A 63 7.48 -21.59 4.31
C ALA A 63 8.24 -20.28 4.05
N PRO A 64 9.43 -20.05 4.64
CA PRO A 64 10.22 -18.85 4.40
C PRO A 64 10.41 -18.63 2.88
N GLY A 65 9.95 -17.48 2.36
CA GLY A 65 9.99 -17.15 0.93
C GLY A 65 8.74 -17.49 0.11
N THR A 66 7.65 -17.95 0.74
CA THR A 66 6.38 -18.29 0.04
C THR A 66 5.23 -17.31 0.26
N ALA A 67 5.40 -16.29 1.11
CA ALA A 67 4.36 -15.29 1.37
C ALA A 67 4.17 -14.39 0.15
N ALA A 68 2.92 -14.19 -0.26
CA ALA A 68 2.59 -13.38 -1.44
C ALA A 68 2.79 -11.88 -1.20
N PHE A 69 2.63 -11.44 0.04
CA PHE A 69 2.82 -10.05 0.49
C PHE A 69 3.06 -10.00 2.01
N ARG A 70 3.55 -8.86 2.50
CA ARG A 70 3.83 -8.57 3.91
C ARG A 70 2.81 -7.56 4.45
N PHE A 71 2.39 -7.74 5.69
CA PHE A 71 1.47 -6.80 6.34
C PHE A 71 1.80 -6.55 7.80
N ILE A 72 1.31 -5.43 8.34
CA ILE A 72 1.35 -5.11 9.77
C ILE A 72 -0.05 -5.04 10.37
N ASP A 73 -0.18 -5.36 11.66
CA ASP A 73 -1.46 -5.36 12.38
C ASP A 73 -1.41 -4.40 13.59
N LEU A 74 -2.02 -3.22 13.45
CA LEU A 74 -2.08 -2.19 14.48
C LEU A 74 -3.41 -2.23 15.22
N PHE A 75 -3.39 -2.03 16.54
CA PHE A 75 -4.59 -2.20 17.39
C PHE A 75 -5.20 -3.60 17.19
N ALA A 76 -4.32 -4.60 17.14
CA ALA A 76 -4.60 -5.92 16.59
C ALA A 76 -5.68 -6.70 17.36
N GLY A 77 -5.93 -6.35 18.62
CA GLY A 77 -6.81 -7.07 19.52
C GLY A 77 -6.39 -8.54 19.62
N ILE A 78 -7.27 -9.42 19.17
CA ILE A 78 -7.02 -10.87 19.14
C ILE A 78 -6.76 -11.41 17.71
N GLY A 79 -6.43 -10.53 16.77
CA GLY A 79 -5.96 -10.90 15.43
C GLY A 79 -7.06 -11.18 14.42
N GLY A 80 -8.21 -10.51 14.54
CA GLY A 80 -9.31 -10.67 13.59
C GLY A 80 -8.98 -10.15 12.18
N LEU A 81 -8.25 -9.03 12.09
CA LEU A 81 -7.76 -8.51 10.79
C LEU A 81 -6.62 -9.39 10.25
N ARG A 82 -5.65 -9.75 11.12
CA ARG A 82 -4.58 -10.68 10.76
C ARG A 82 -5.11 -12.00 10.18
N ALA A 83 -6.06 -12.66 10.84
CA ALA A 83 -6.60 -13.94 10.37
C ALA A 83 -7.10 -13.85 8.91
N ALA A 84 -7.81 -12.76 8.59
CA ALA A 84 -8.34 -12.51 7.26
C ALA A 84 -7.26 -12.32 6.18
N PHE A 85 -6.19 -11.56 6.47
CA PHE A 85 -5.11 -11.33 5.50
C PHE A 85 -4.12 -12.50 5.41
N GLN A 86 -3.88 -13.20 6.52
CA GLN A 86 -3.06 -14.41 6.53
C GLN A 86 -3.72 -15.52 5.71
N ALA A 87 -5.06 -15.63 5.72
CA ALA A 87 -5.80 -16.54 4.84
C ALA A 87 -5.62 -16.25 3.33
N GLN A 88 -5.21 -15.04 2.96
CA GLN A 88 -4.89 -14.66 1.57
C GLN A 88 -3.39 -14.83 1.22
N GLY A 89 -2.61 -15.50 2.07
CA GLY A 89 -1.17 -15.75 1.83
C GLY A 89 -0.25 -14.62 2.31
N GLY A 90 -0.76 -13.69 3.12
CA GLY A 90 0.04 -12.62 3.71
C GLY A 90 0.89 -13.08 4.90
N GLN A 91 2.05 -12.46 5.07
CA GLN A 91 2.89 -12.61 6.27
C GLN A 91 2.75 -11.38 7.19
N CYS A 92 2.36 -11.60 8.44
CA CYS A 92 2.42 -10.56 9.47
C CYS A 92 3.88 -10.32 9.88
N VAL A 93 4.35 -9.07 9.82
CA VAL A 93 5.76 -8.71 10.10
C VAL A 93 5.91 -7.73 11.25
N PHE A 94 4.80 -7.16 11.72
CA PHE A 94 4.75 -6.30 12.89
C PHE A 94 3.34 -6.34 13.51
N THR A 95 3.26 -6.38 14.83
CA THR A 95 1.98 -6.35 15.56
C THR A 95 2.06 -5.35 16.72
N SER A 96 1.04 -4.51 16.87
CA SER A 96 0.87 -3.64 18.04
C SER A 96 -0.50 -3.84 18.67
N GLU A 97 -0.48 -4.23 19.94
CA GLU A 97 -1.65 -4.37 20.80
C GLU A 97 -1.24 -4.02 22.23
N TYR A 98 -1.95 -3.12 22.91
CA TYR A 98 -1.55 -2.64 24.24
C TYR A 98 -2.15 -3.46 25.39
N ASP A 99 -3.33 -4.07 25.20
CA ASP A 99 -4.03 -4.83 26.23
C ASP A 99 -3.35 -6.20 26.42
N SER A 100 -2.87 -6.46 27.63
CA SER A 100 -2.12 -7.68 27.92
C SER A 100 -2.94 -8.97 27.80
N TYR A 101 -4.27 -8.92 27.98
CA TYR A 101 -5.14 -10.08 27.77
C TYR A 101 -5.39 -10.33 26.28
N ALA A 102 -5.49 -9.26 25.48
CA ALA A 102 -5.54 -9.34 24.03
C ALA A 102 -4.24 -9.93 23.49
N GLN A 103 -3.08 -9.41 23.89
CA GLN A 103 -1.77 -9.98 23.53
C GLN A 103 -1.66 -11.46 23.90
N LYS A 104 -2.08 -11.85 25.11
CA LYS A 104 -2.08 -13.26 25.54
C LYS A 104 -2.91 -14.15 24.61
N THR A 105 -4.10 -13.69 24.25
CA THR A 105 -5.00 -14.44 23.36
C THR A 105 -4.46 -14.48 21.93
N TYR A 106 -3.93 -13.36 21.45
CA TYR A 106 -3.29 -13.25 20.14
C TYR A 106 -2.11 -14.24 20.02
N LEU A 107 -1.17 -14.22 20.96
CA LEU A 107 0.01 -15.09 20.94
C LEU A 107 -0.30 -16.58 21.09
N ALA A 108 -1.41 -16.93 21.75
CA ALA A 108 -1.88 -18.31 21.83
C ALA A 108 -2.37 -18.85 20.46
N ASN A 109 -2.73 -17.96 19.53
CA ASN A 109 -3.21 -18.30 18.19
C ASN A 109 -2.21 -17.95 17.08
N PHE A 110 -1.29 -17.02 17.36
CA PHE A 110 -0.27 -16.51 16.45
C PHE A 110 1.09 -16.44 17.15
N PRO A 111 1.71 -17.60 17.48
CA PRO A 111 2.90 -17.65 18.32
C PRO A 111 4.12 -16.97 17.69
N ASP A 112 4.19 -16.91 16.36
CA ASP A 112 5.24 -16.19 15.63
C ASP A 112 5.26 -14.69 15.94
N ALA A 113 4.15 -14.13 16.42
CA ALA A 113 4.05 -12.74 16.83
C ALA A 113 4.93 -12.36 18.01
N ILE A 114 5.43 -13.33 18.77
CA ILE A 114 6.31 -13.08 19.91
C ILE A 114 7.57 -12.30 19.51
N GLU A 115 8.04 -12.48 18.28
CA GLU A 115 9.25 -11.84 17.75
C GLU A 115 9.01 -10.37 17.35
N HIS A 116 7.76 -9.97 17.13
CA HIS A 116 7.41 -8.69 16.52
C HIS A 116 6.19 -7.99 17.18
N MET A 117 5.90 -8.33 18.44
CA MET A 117 4.87 -7.72 19.27
C MET A 117 5.42 -6.47 20.00
N ALA A 118 4.96 -5.28 19.61
CA ALA A 118 5.51 -4.01 20.10
C ALA A 118 4.76 -3.39 21.30
N GLY A 119 3.56 -3.87 21.62
CA GLY A 119 2.76 -3.30 22.70
C GLY A 119 2.13 -1.95 22.33
N ASP A 120 2.41 -0.92 23.12
CA ASP A 120 1.86 0.45 23.03
C ASP A 120 2.43 1.24 21.84
N ILE A 121 1.60 1.48 20.81
CA ILE A 121 2.04 2.08 19.54
C ILE A 121 2.58 3.50 19.69
N THR A 122 2.15 4.26 20.70
CA THR A 122 2.57 5.66 20.89
C THR A 122 4.04 5.77 21.28
N LYS A 123 4.67 4.65 21.67
CA LYS A 123 6.09 4.55 22.04
C LYS A 123 6.96 4.00 20.90
N VAL A 124 6.36 3.55 19.81
CA VAL A 124 7.07 2.95 18.68
C VAL A 124 7.35 4.02 17.63
N LYS A 125 8.62 4.19 17.26
CA LYS A 125 9.00 5.09 16.16
C LYS A 125 8.62 4.44 14.83
N ALA A 126 8.12 5.24 13.90
CA ALA A 126 7.62 4.72 12.63
C ALA A 126 8.73 4.06 11.82
N GLY A 127 9.95 4.62 11.81
CA GLY A 127 11.11 4.05 11.14
C GLY A 127 11.52 2.65 11.63
N ASP A 128 11.22 2.31 12.89
CA ASP A 128 11.54 1.00 13.48
C ASP A 128 10.57 -0.12 13.02
N ILE A 129 9.45 0.25 12.40
CA ILE A 129 8.47 -0.71 11.88
C ILE A 129 9.01 -1.28 10.55
N PRO A 130 9.05 -2.61 10.35
CA PRO A 130 9.51 -3.22 9.10
C PRO A 130 8.72 -2.76 7.87
N GLU A 131 9.37 -2.81 6.70
CA GLU A 131 8.71 -2.61 5.40
C GLU A 131 7.60 -3.64 5.18
N HIS A 132 6.49 -3.18 4.61
CA HIS A 132 5.27 -3.96 4.41
C HIS A 132 4.42 -3.40 3.27
N ASP A 133 3.64 -4.27 2.63
CA ASP A 133 2.78 -3.93 1.49
C ASP A 133 1.41 -3.45 1.99
N VAL A 134 0.92 -4.01 3.10
CA VAL A 134 -0.40 -3.69 3.66
C VAL A 134 -0.34 -3.28 5.12
N LEU A 135 -1.01 -2.19 5.47
CA LEU A 135 -1.24 -1.79 6.86
C LEU A 135 -2.68 -2.09 7.28
N LEU A 136 -2.85 -2.81 8.39
CA LEU A 136 -4.15 -3.09 9.02
C LEU A 136 -4.27 -2.29 10.31
N ALA A 137 -5.42 -1.65 10.55
CA ALA A 137 -5.67 -0.95 11.81
C ALA A 137 -7.14 -0.90 12.25
N GLY A 138 -7.42 -1.41 13.44
CA GLY A 138 -8.72 -1.28 14.13
C GLY A 138 -8.73 -0.18 15.20
N PHE A 139 -8.43 1.06 14.81
CA PHE A 139 -8.20 2.15 15.76
C PHE A 139 -9.48 2.63 16.47
N PRO A 140 -9.42 3.05 17.75
CA PRO A 140 -10.61 3.48 18.48
C PRO A 140 -11.18 4.81 17.97
N CYS A 141 -12.52 4.94 17.97
CA CYS A 141 -13.21 6.17 17.58
C CYS A 141 -13.08 7.25 18.67
N GLN A 142 -12.28 8.30 18.41
CA GLN A 142 -12.06 9.45 19.30
C GLN A 142 -12.45 10.76 18.58
N PRO A 143 -13.07 11.75 19.25
CA PRO A 143 -13.33 13.06 18.65
C PRO A 143 -12.04 13.85 18.45
N PHE A 144 -11.94 14.61 17.36
CA PHE A 144 -10.87 15.58 17.16
C PHE A 144 -11.28 16.93 17.76
N SER A 145 -10.47 17.49 18.66
CA SER A 145 -10.79 18.79 19.25
C SER A 145 -10.64 19.93 18.23
N ILE A 146 -11.69 20.73 18.04
CA ILE A 146 -11.72 21.90 17.14
C ILE A 146 -10.95 23.11 17.73
N ALA A 147 -10.61 23.08 19.03
CA ALA A 147 -9.96 24.18 19.74
C ALA A 147 -8.53 24.46 19.25
N GLY A 148 -7.83 23.47 18.69
CA GLY A 148 -6.53 23.66 18.05
C GLY A 148 -6.60 24.34 16.67
N VAL A 149 -7.75 24.22 15.97
CA VAL A 149 -7.93 24.72 14.60
C VAL A 149 -8.56 26.13 14.58
N SER A 150 -9.53 26.39 15.47
CA SER A 150 -10.26 27.66 15.51
C SER A 150 -9.49 28.83 16.14
N LYS A 151 -8.63 28.58 17.14
CA LYS A 151 -7.82 29.63 17.79
C LYS A 151 -6.63 30.08 16.94
N LYS A 152 -6.14 29.24 16.02
CA LYS A 152 -4.94 29.50 15.20
C LYS A 152 -5.24 30.34 13.94
N ASN A 153 -6.45 30.24 13.39
CA ASN A 153 -6.93 31.14 12.31
C ASN A 153 -6.99 32.62 12.76
N ALA A 154 -7.21 32.89 14.04
CA ALA A 154 -7.23 34.24 14.60
C ALA A 154 -5.83 34.83 14.87
N LEU A 155 -4.76 34.03 14.78
CA LEU A 155 -3.40 34.39 15.20
C LEU A 155 -2.37 34.47 14.06
N GLY A 156 -2.78 34.31 12.80
CA GLY A 156 -1.93 34.59 11.63
C GLY A 156 -0.62 33.79 11.52
N ARG A 157 -0.53 32.62 12.17
CA ARG A 157 0.67 31.75 12.10
C ARG A 157 0.64 30.87 10.85
N ALA A 158 1.81 30.67 10.25
CA ALA A 158 2.01 29.86 9.06
C ALA A 158 1.46 28.43 9.23
N HIS A 159 0.77 27.95 8.19
CA HIS A 159 0.22 26.60 8.12
C HIS A 159 1.33 25.55 8.04
N GLY A 160 1.37 24.66 9.03
CA GLY A 160 2.16 23.43 9.04
C GLY A 160 1.65 22.49 10.15
N PHE A 161 1.28 21.27 9.80
CA PHE A 161 0.62 20.28 10.68
C PHE A 161 1.57 19.56 11.66
N ALA A 162 2.66 20.20 12.08
CA ALA A 162 3.56 19.65 13.10
C ALA A 162 3.16 20.02 14.55
N ASP A 163 2.00 20.67 14.75
CA ASP A 163 1.73 21.44 15.98
C ASP A 163 0.44 21.00 16.72
N GLU A 164 0.63 20.15 17.74
CA GLU A 164 -0.24 19.88 18.91
C GLU A 164 -1.68 19.32 18.73
N THR A 165 -2.04 18.69 17.61
CA THR A 165 -3.26 17.84 17.53
C THR A 165 -3.06 16.39 17.99
N GLN A 166 -1.95 16.10 18.68
CA GLN A 166 -1.35 14.79 19.02
C GLN A 166 -2.16 13.85 19.96
N GLY A 167 -3.44 14.10 20.24
CA GLY A 167 -4.18 13.37 21.29
C GLY A 167 -4.89 12.08 20.87
N THR A 168 -4.96 11.74 19.57
CA THR A 168 -5.79 10.62 19.08
C THR A 168 -4.97 9.58 18.34
N LEU A 169 -5.31 8.30 18.56
CA LEU A 169 -4.61 7.14 18.02
C LEU A 169 -4.68 7.00 16.48
N PHE A 170 -5.57 7.74 15.81
CA PHE A 170 -5.55 7.86 14.34
C PHE A 170 -4.27 8.52 13.83
N PHE A 171 -3.71 9.51 14.55
CA PHE A 171 -2.49 10.19 14.11
C PHE A 171 -1.25 9.29 14.24
N ASP A 172 -1.25 8.30 15.13
CA ASP A 172 -0.22 7.25 15.13
C ASP A 172 -0.30 6.38 13.86
N VAL A 173 -1.52 6.05 13.41
CA VAL A 173 -1.71 5.35 12.13
C VAL A 173 -1.22 6.23 10.97
N GLN A 174 -1.62 7.50 10.93
CA GLN A 174 -1.17 8.45 9.91
C GLN A 174 0.36 8.55 9.86
N ARG A 175 1.02 8.74 11.01
CA ARG A 175 2.49 8.83 11.10
C ARG A 175 3.16 7.60 10.50
N ILE A 176 2.62 6.41 10.72
CA ILE A 176 3.16 5.17 10.17
C ILE A 176 2.90 5.08 8.67
N ILE A 177 1.70 5.43 8.18
CA ILE A 177 1.40 5.49 6.74
C ILE A 177 2.30 6.51 6.02
N ALA A 178 2.55 7.66 6.64
CA ALA A 178 3.40 8.72 6.09
C ALA A 178 4.84 8.23 5.90
N GLU A 179 5.41 7.58 6.92
CA GLU A 179 6.77 7.05 6.91
C GLU A 179 6.93 5.83 6.00
N LYS A 180 6.04 4.84 6.15
CA LYS A 180 6.20 3.51 5.54
C LYS A 180 5.58 3.39 4.16
N ARG A 181 4.68 4.32 3.80
CA ARG A 181 4.02 4.39 2.49
C ARG A 181 3.53 3.03 1.98
N PRO A 182 2.78 2.22 2.77
CA PRO A 182 2.33 0.90 2.33
C PRO A 182 1.50 1.00 1.05
N ALA A 183 1.54 -0.02 0.21
CA ALA A 183 0.82 0.00 -1.05
C ALA A 183 -0.70 0.06 -0.88
N ALA A 184 -1.22 -0.64 0.15
CA ALA A 184 -2.59 -0.48 0.59
C ALA A 184 -2.71 -0.43 2.12
N PHE A 185 -3.87 -0.01 2.59
CA PHE A 185 -4.27 -0.18 3.98
C PHE A 185 -5.73 -0.58 4.10
N LEU A 186 -6.08 -1.22 5.21
CA LEU A 186 -7.45 -1.43 5.65
C LEU A 186 -7.61 -0.88 7.06
N LEU A 187 -8.45 0.14 7.19
CA LEU A 187 -8.86 0.68 8.49
C LEU A 187 -10.28 0.24 8.81
N GLU A 188 -10.49 -0.28 10.01
CA GLU A 188 -11.80 -0.69 10.52
C GLU A 188 -12.26 0.27 11.63
N ASN A 189 -13.55 0.62 11.63
CA ASN A 189 -14.14 1.39 12.71
C ASN A 189 -15.66 1.17 12.84
N VAL A 190 -16.27 1.77 13.87
CA VAL A 190 -17.71 1.75 14.10
C VAL A 190 -18.49 2.46 12.98
N LYS A 191 -19.67 1.94 12.62
CA LYS A 191 -20.53 2.54 11.57
C LYS A 191 -20.82 4.03 11.78
N ASN A 192 -20.92 4.45 13.04
CA ASN A 192 -21.27 5.82 13.42
C ASN A 192 -20.14 6.83 13.16
N LEU A 193 -18.93 6.39 12.80
CA LEU A 193 -17.80 7.27 12.48
C LEU A 193 -18.19 8.33 11.43
N VAL A 194 -18.98 7.95 10.42
CA VAL A 194 -19.47 8.84 9.34
C VAL A 194 -20.29 10.02 9.88
N SER A 195 -21.04 9.79 10.96
CA SER A 195 -21.90 10.79 11.61
C SER A 195 -21.30 11.42 12.86
N HIS A 196 -20.16 10.90 13.33
CA HIS A 196 -19.54 11.26 14.60
C HIS A 196 -19.07 12.71 14.58
N ASP A 197 -19.28 13.44 15.68
CA ASP A 197 -18.99 14.87 15.79
C ASP A 197 -19.59 15.67 14.62
N LYS A 198 -20.87 15.40 14.30
CA LYS A 198 -21.58 16.00 13.14
C LYS A 198 -20.87 15.77 11.80
N GLY A 199 -20.21 14.62 11.65
CA GLY A 199 -19.44 14.23 10.47
C GLY A 199 -18.02 14.82 10.40
N ASN A 200 -17.63 15.64 11.37
CA ASN A 200 -16.32 16.28 11.39
C ASN A 200 -15.17 15.24 11.51
N THR A 201 -15.37 14.20 12.32
CA THR A 201 -14.34 13.17 12.53
C THR A 201 -13.99 12.45 11.23
N PHE A 202 -14.98 11.94 10.52
CA PHE A 202 -14.76 11.26 9.24
C PHE A 202 -14.20 12.20 8.16
N ARG A 203 -14.64 13.46 8.13
CA ARG A 203 -14.12 14.48 7.20
C ARG A 203 -12.62 14.72 7.38
N VAL A 204 -12.15 14.83 8.63
CA VAL A 204 -10.73 15.00 8.95
C VAL A 204 -9.93 13.76 8.55
N ILE A 205 -10.39 12.56 8.92
CA ILE A 205 -9.73 11.29 8.54
C ILE A 205 -9.57 11.22 7.01
N ARG A 206 -10.65 11.49 6.27
CA ARG A 206 -10.62 11.47 4.80
C ARG A 206 -9.65 12.51 4.22
N GLY A 207 -9.67 13.74 4.72
CA GLY A 207 -8.74 14.79 4.29
C GLY A 207 -7.28 14.40 4.47
N VAL A 208 -6.94 13.83 5.63
CA VAL A 208 -5.58 13.34 5.91
C VAL A 208 -5.19 12.21 4.95
N LEU A 209 -6.06 11.20 4.76
CA LEU A 209 -5.73 10.06 3.90
C LEU A 209 -5.62 10.45 2.42
N GLU A 210 -6.54 11.26 1.90
CA GLU A 210 -6.59 11.63 0.47
C GLU A 210 -5.69 12.83 0.12
N GLN A 211 -5.74 13.91 0.90
CA GLN A 211 -5.12 15.19 0.53
C GLN A 211 -3.69 15.30 1.05
N GLU A 212 -3.43 14.80 2.26
CA GLU A 212 -2.10 14.89 2.87
C GLU A 212 -1.23 13.68 2.52
N LEU A 213 -1.79 12.47 2.63
CA LEU A 213 -1.06 11.23 2.36
C LEU A 213 -1.18 10.78 0.89
N GLY A 214 -2.11 11.34 0.11
CA GLY A 214 -2.24 11.04 -1.32
C GLY A 214 -2.77 9.63 -1.64
N TYR A 215 -3.54 9.01 -0.75
CA TYR A 215 -4.16 7.70 -0.99
C TYR A 215 -5.55 7.82 -1.62
N HIS A 216 -5.88 6.90 -2.51
CA HIS A 216 -7.22 6.71 -3.06
C HIS A 216 -8.02 5.82 -2.11
N ILE A 217 -9.01 6.39 -1.41
CA ILE A 217 -9.79 5.63 -0.43
C ILE A 217 -11.16 5.21 -0.96
N HIS A 218 -11.56 4.00 -0.57
CA HIS A 218 -12.87 3.42 -0.81
C HIS A 218 -13.48 3.09 0.56
N CYS A 219 -14.66 3.64 0.82
CA CYS A 219 -15.32 3.51 2.12
C CYS A 219 -16.67 2.80 1.97
N LYS A 220 -16.96 1.81 2.82
CA LYS A 220 -18.29 1.19 2.88
C LYS A 220 -18.63 0.73 4.29
N VAL A 221 -19.89 0.89 4.66
CA VAL A 221 -20.45 0.24 5.85
C VAL A 221 -20.96 -1.14 5.43
N LEU A 222 -20.42 -2.19 6.04
CA LEU A 222 -20.85 -3.57 5.82
C LEU A 222 -21.42 -4.16 7.11
N ASP A 223 -22.50 -4.93 6.98
CA ASP A 223 -23.07 -5.72 8.08
C ASP A 223 -22.49 -7.14 8.06
N GLY A 224 -21.83 -7.54 9.15
CA GLY A 224 -21.35 -8.92 9.34
C GLY A 224 -22.46 -9.97 9.31
N GLY A 225 -23.73 -9.58 9.45
CA GLY A 225 -24.91 -10.45 9.43
C GLY A 225 -25.09 -11.28 8.15
N HIS A 226 -24.35 -10.97 7.08
CA HIS A 226 -24.30 -11.79 5.88
C HIS A 226 -23.38 -13.02 6.00
N TRP A 227 -22.37 -12.98 6.88
CA TRP A 227 -21.40 -14.07 7.05
C TRP A 227 -21.59 -14.84 8.36
N VAL A 228 -22.05 -14.16 9.41
CA VAL A 228 -22.27 -14.72 10.74
C VAL A 228 -23.69 -14.38 11.24
N PRO A 229 -24.27 -15.14 12.19
CA PRO A 229 -25.62 -14.87 12.70
C PRO A 229 -25.65 -13.70 13.71
N GLN A 230 -25.05 -12.56 13.36
CA GLN A 230 -24.98 -11.34 14.18
C GLN A 230 -25.06 -10.09 13.32
N HIS A 231 -25.99 -9.18 13.63
CA HIS A 231 -25.94 -7.81 13.11
C HIS A 231 -24.74 -7.07 13.73
N ARG A 232 -23.77 -6.73 12.88
CA ARG A 232 -22.55 -6.03 13.27
C ARG A 232 -22.04 -5.20 12.10
N GLU A 233 -22.54 -3.98 12.05
CA GLU A 233 -22.14 -3.02 11.03
C GLU A 233 -20.83 -2.31 11.40
N ARG A 234 -19.91 -2.25 10.44
CA ARG A 234 -18.62 -1.56 10.55
C ARG A 234 -18.32 -0.79 9.29
N ILE A 235 -17.70 0.38 9.45
CA ILE A 235 -17.10 1.08 8.33
C ILE A 235 -15.73 0.46 8.07
N LEU A 236 -15.50 0.11 6.81
CA LEU A 236 -14.21 -0.31 6.30
C LEU A 236 -13.72 0.78 5.36
N ILE A 237 -12.48 1.24 5.59
CA ILE A 237 -11.79 2.24 4.78
C ILE A 237 -10.60 1.53 4.15
N VAL A 238 -10.72 1.20 2.87
CA VAL A 238 -9.63 0.64 2.08
C VAL A 238 -8.94 1.82 1.42
N GLY A 239 -7.61 1.92 1.53
CA GLY A 239 -6.84 2.91 0.82
C GLY A 239 -5.78 2.26 -0.03
N PHE A 240 -5.61 2.75 -1.26
CA PHE A 240 -4.53 2.38 -2.14
C PHE A 240 -3.65 3.60 -2.40
N ARG A 241 -2.33 3.42 -2.34
CA ARG A 241 -1.40 4.51 -2.62
C ARG A 241 -1.53 5.00 -4.06
N GLU A 242 -2.00 4.12 -4.92
CA GLU A 242 -2.07 4.29 -6.37
C GLU A 242 -3.51 4.07 -6.83
N PRO A 243 -3.97 4.69 -7.93
CA PRO A 243 -5.33 4.48 -8.42
C PRO A 243 -5.59 3.00 -8.73
N THR A 244 -6.70 2.47 -8.22
CA THR A 244 -7.16 1.10 -8.50
C THR A 244 -8.59 1.08 -9.01
N ASP A 245 -8.94 0.00 -9.69
CA ASP A 245 -10.31 -0.33 -10.11
C ASP A 245 -11.09 -1.04 -8.99
N PHE A 246 -10.66 -0.93 -7.72
CA PHE A 246 -11.33 -1.58 -6.61
C PHE A 246 -12.78 -1.11 -6.51
N ASP A 247 -13.71 -2.06 -6.61
CA ASP A 247 -15.12 -1.83 -6.38
C ASP A 247 -15.64 -2.75 -5.27
N TRP A 248 -16.45 -2.19 -4.39
CA TRP A 248 -17.18 -2.93 -3.37
C TRP A 248 -18.18 -3.95 -3.93
N GLN A 249 -18.49 -3.88 -5.23
CA GLN A 249 -19.27 -4.89 -5.95
C GLN A 249 -18.52 -6.21 -6.12
N ASP A 250 -17.19 -6.19 -6.11
CA ASP A 250 -16.36 -7.40 -6.23
C ASP A 250 -16.34 -8.21 -4.93
N VAL A 251 -16.72 -7.59 -3.80
CA VAL A 251 -16.82 -8.24 -2.50
C VAL A 251 -18.03 -9.17 -2.51
N ARG A 252 -17.78 -10.48 -2.58
CA ARG A 252 -18.83 -11.50 -2.59
C ARG A 252 -19.53 -11.58 -1.24
N ILE A 253 -20.78 -11.13 -1.22
CA ILE A 253 -21.68 -11.24 -0.06
C ILE A 253 -22.48 -12.55 -0.17
N PRO A 254 -22.47 -13.42 0.85
CA PRO A 254 -23.26 -14.65 0.84
C PRO A 254 -24.77 -14.35 0.68
N ALA A 255 -25.42 -15.07 -0.23
CA ALA A 255 -26.85 -14.92 -0.50
C ALA A 255 -27.72 -15.42 0.67
N GLN A 256 -27.29 -16.52 1.31
CA GLN A 256 -27.99 -17.10 2.45
C GLN A 256 -27.37 -16.62 3.76
N ARG A 257 -28.20 -16.08 4.66
CA ARG A 257 -27.77 -15.70 6.00
C ARG A 257 -27.66 -16.93 6.89
N ARG A 258 -26.62 -16.96 7.72
CA ARG A 258 -26.47 -17.96 8.78
C ARG A 258 -27.40 -17.66 9.94
N VAL A 259 -27.75 -18.69 10.69
CA VAL A 259 -28.58 -18.60 11.90
C VAL A 259 -27.78 -19.02 13.12
N LEU A 260 -28.24 -18.63 14.31
CA LEU A 260 -27.51 -18.89 15.54
C LEU A 260 -27.25 -20.39 15.77
N GLY A 261 -28.18 -21.25 15.36
CA GLY A 261 -28.06 -22.71 15.44
C GLY A 261 -26.81 -23.26 14.77
N ASP A 262 -26.27 -22.56 13.77
CA ASP A 262 -25.09 -22.98 13.03
C ASP A 262 -23.76 -22.78 13.80
N ILE A 263 -23.80 -22.16 14.97
CA ILE A 263 -22.62 -21.88 15.82
C ILE A 263 -22.77 -22.38 17.26
N LEU A 264 -23.96 -22.77 17.68
CA LEU A 264 -24.21 -23.23 19.04
C LEU A 264 -23.59 -24.61 19.26
N HIS A 265 -23.22 -24.91 20.50
CA HIS A 265 -22.85 -26.28 20.86
C HIS A 265 -24.04 -27.23 20.54
N PRO A 266 -23.84 -28.30 19.73
CA PRO A 266 -24.90 -29.24 19.34
C PRO A 266 -25.52 -29.98 20.52
N GLN A 267 -24.69 -30.29 21.53
CA GLN A 267 -25.10 -30.94 22.77
C GLN A 267 -25.69 -32.36 22.59
N ASP A 268 -25.29 -33.08 21.55
CA ASP A 268 -25.75 -34.42 21.17
C ASP A 268 -24.61 -35.47 21.12
N GLY A 269 -23.37 -35.06 21.44
CA GLY A 269 -22.18 -35.91 21.38
C GLY A 269 -21.42 -35.84 20.04
N SER A 270 -21.86 -35.02 19.09
CA SER A 270 -21.12 -34.79 17.84
C SER A 270 -19.83 -33.98 18.03
N GLU A 271 -19.71 -33.27 19.16
CA GLU A 271 -18.57 -32.43 19.52
C GLU A 271 -17.91 -33.00 20.79
N ALA A 272 -16.57 -32.99 20.83
CA ALA A 272 -15.84 -33.35 22.04
C ALA A 272 -16.07 -32.29 23.14
N PRO A 273 -16.23 -32.69 24.42
CA PRO A 273 -16.39 -31.73 25.50
C PRO A 273 -15.17 -30.81 25.64
N GLU A 274 -15.40 -29.52 25.53
CA GLU A 274 -14.42 -28.47 25.81
C GLU A 274 -14.49 -28.08 27.29
N SER A 275 -13.41 -28.36 28.02
CA SER A 275 -13.29 -28.05 29.46
C SER A 275 -13.69 -26.61 29.76
N HIS A 276 -14.43 -26.41 30.87
CA HIS A 276 -15.02 -25.15 31.32
C HIS A 276 -16.27 -24.66 30.58
N TYR A 277 -16.55 -25.13 29.35
CA TYR A 277 -17.71 -24.71 28.55
C TYR A 277 -18.78 -25.79 28.44
N THR A 278 -18.35 -27.03 28.20
CA THR A 278 -19.24 -28.18 28.02
C THR A 278 -18.76 -29.38 28.85
N THR A 279 -19.68 -30.29 29.17
CA THR A 279 -19.45 -31.40 30.11
C THR A 279 -20.16 -32.69 29.66
N GLY A 280 -19.61 -33.84 30.08
CA GLY A 280 -20.18 -35.17 29.83
C GLY A 280 -20.07 -35.64 28.37
N ALA A 281 -20.45 -36.88 28.10
CA ALA A 281 -20.28 -37.51 26.78
C ALA A 281 -20.97 -36.77 25.62
N ASN A 282 -22.04 -36.02 25.91
CA ASN A 282 -22.82 -35.29 24.91
C ASN A 282 -22.40 -33.82 24.76
N ALA A 283 -21.27 -33.40 25.35
CA ALA A 283 -20.82 -32.00 25.38
C ALA A 283 -21.94 -31.01 25.78
N LYS A 284 -22.64 -31.31 26.89
CA LYS A 284 -23.72 -30.45 27.42
C LYS A 284 -23.14 -29.15 27.93
N VAL A 285 -23.73 -28.01 27.55
CA VAL A 285 -23.28 -26.69 28.02
C VAL A 285 -23.39 -26.63 29.54
N ASP A 286 -22.33 -26.12 30.19
CA ASP A 286 -22.27 -26.02 31.65
C ASP A 286 -23.39 -25.12 32.19
N ALA A 287 -24.00 -25.54 33.31
CA ALA A 287 -25.13 -24.85 33.93
C ALA A 287 -24.81 -23.40 34.34
N ARG A 288 -23.53 -23.05 34.52
CA ARG A 288 -23.07 -21.67 34.83
C ARG A 288 -23.48 -20.62 33.79
N TYR A 289 -23.70 -21.04 32.55
CA TYR A 289 -24.12 -20.13 31.49
C TYR A 289 -25.62 -19.82 31.55
N THR A 290 -26.40 -20.69 32.20
CA THR A 290 -27.82 -20.43 32.47
C THR A 290 -27.96 -19.31 33.51
N LEU A 291 -28.82 -18.32 33.23
CA LEU A 291 -29.01 -17.21 34.16
C LEU A 291 -29.51 -17.68 35.52
N THR A 292 -29.03 -17.02 36.57
CA THR A 292 -29.55 -17.24 37.93
C THR A 292 -31.00 -16.76 38.01
N PRO A 293 -31.83 -17.32 38.92
CA PRO A 293 -33.21 -16.86 39.09
C PRO A 293 -33.30 -15.35 39.37
N LYS A 294 -32.40 -14.83 40.22
CA LYS A 294 -32.36 -13.41 40.58
C LYS A 294 -32.03 -12.51 39.39
N LEU A 295 -31.03 -12.86 38.59
CA LEU A 295 -30.64 -12.07 37.42
C LEU A 295 -31.74 -12.09 36.34
N TRP A 296 -32.37 -13.25 36.12
CA TRP A 296 -33.47 -13.35 35.15
C TRP A 296 -34.67 -12.50 35.56
N ALA A 297 -35.11 -12.59 36.81
CA ALA A 297 -36.20 -11.76 37.34
C ALA A 297 -35.88 -10.25 37.24
N TYR A 298 -34.64 -9.87 37.53
CA TYR A 298 -34.17 -8.49 37.38
C TYR A 298 -34.29 -7.99 35.93
N LEU A 299 -33.80 -8.76 34.96
CA LEU A 299 -33.85 -8.37 33.55
C LEU A 299 -35.29 -8.27 33.03
N GLN A 300 -36.18 -9.17 33.47
CA GLN A 300 -37.62 -9.10 33.18
C GLN A 300 -38.26 -7.82 33.73
N ALA A 301 -38.02 -7.50 35.00
CA ALA A 301 -38.53 -6.27 35.63
C ALA A 301 -37.96 -5.00 34.97
N TYR A 302 -36.67 -5.01 34.63
CA TYR A 302 -36.00 -3.90 33.96
C TYR A 302 -36.59 -3.64 32.57
N ALA A 303 -36.79 -4.69 31.76
CA ALA A 303 -37.41 -4.58 30.46
C ALA A 303 -38.87 -4.07 30.56
N ALA A 304 -39.65 -4.56 31.53
CA ALA A 304 -41.01 -4.08 31.76
C ALA A 304 -41.07 -2.60 32.14
N LYS A 305 -40.18 -2.15 33.04
CA LYS A 305 -40.04 -0.75 33.45
C LYS A 305 -39.74 0.17 32.26
N HIS A 306 -38.77 -0.20 31.43
CA HIS A 306 -38.39 0.63 30.28
C HIS A 306 -39.44 0.63 29.17
N LYS A 307 -40.10 -0.51 28.94
CA LYS A 307 -41.25 -0.59 28.03
C LYS A 307 -42.40 0.33 28.47
N ALA A 308 -42.72 0.35 29.77
CA ALA A 308 -43.74 1.24 30.33
C ALA A 308 -43.38 2.73 30.16
N ALA A 309 -42.09 3.06 30.19
CA ALA A 309 -41.58 4.41 29.97
C ALA A 309 -41.39 4.79 28.49
N GLY A 310 -41.86 3.97 27.54
CA GLY A 310 -41.71 4.22 26.09
C GLY A 310 -40.28 4.05 25.56
N ASN A 311 -39.38 3.46 26.35
CA ASN A 311 -37.98 3.25 25.98
C ASN A 311 -37.75 1.84 25.42
N GLY A 312 -36.77 1.70 24.51
CA GLY A 312 -36.38 0.43 23.91
C GLY A 312 -35.38 -0.43 24.71
N PHE A 313 -35.09 -0.09 25.97
CA PHE A 313 -34.10 -0.81 26.78
C PHE A 313 -34.67 -2.13 27.35
N GLY A 314 -33.83 -3.17 27.44
CA GLY A 314 -34.21 -4.49 27.93
C GLY A 314 -33.17 -5.55 27.57
N TYR A 315 -33.61 -6.80 27.41
CA TYR A 315 -32.77 -7.91 26.94
C TYR A 315 -33.20 -8.42 25.56
N GLY A 316 -32.28 -9.02 24.81
CA GLY A 316 -32.53 -9.69 23.54
C GLY A 316 -32.66 -11.19 23.75
N LEU A 317 -33.88 -11.72 23.65
CA LEU A 317 -34.12 -13.17 23.68
C LEU A 317 -34.04 -13.73 22.26
N VAL A 318 -33.21 -14.75 22.04
CA VAL A 318 -32.94 -15.37 20.74
C VAL A 318 -33.14 -16.88 20.79
N ASN A 319 -33.33 -17.49 19.63
CA ASN A 319 -33.39 -18.95 19.42
C ASN A 319 -32.42 -19.38 18.31
N ALA A 320 -32.36 -20.67 18.01
CA ALA A 320 -31.45 -21.22 16.99
C ALA A 320 -31.70 -20.67 15.58
N GLN A 321 -32.90 -20.15 15.27
CA GLN A 321 -33.25 -19.58 13.97
C GLN A 321 -32.98 -18.07 13.90
N SER A 322 -32.52 -17.46 15.00
CA SER A 322 -32.34 -16.01 15.09
C SER A 322 -31.02 -15.55 14.47
N VAL A 323 -31.01 -14.29 14.01
CA VAL A 323 -29.81 -13.48 13.84
C VAL A 323 -29.73 -12.54 15.05
N THR A 324 -28.58 -12.52 15.71
CA THR A 324 -28.41 -11.81 16.99
C THR A 324 -28.17 -10.31 16.80
N ARG A 325 -28.39 -9.54 17.88
CA ARG A 325 -27.90 -8.15 17.97
C ARG A 325 -26.37 -8.15 18.14
N THR A 326 -25.75 -6.98 18.03
CA THR A 326 -24.30 -6.86 18.21
C THR A 326 -23.84 -7.32 19.59
N LEU A 327 -22.84 -8.21 19.61
CA LEU A 327 -22.09 -8.56 20.81
C LEU A 327 -21.30 -7.33 21.28
N SER A 328 -21.73 -6.72 22.39
CA SER A 328 -21.18 -5.47 22.89
C SER A 328 -20.11 -5.69 23.96
N ALA A 329 -19.24 -4.70 24.15
CA ALA A 329 -18.21 -4.76 25.20
C ALA A 329 -18.80 -4.79 26.63
N ARG A 330 -20.12 -4.62 26.80
CA ARG A 330 -20.84 -4.76 28.07
C ARG A 330 -21.42 -6.15 28.29
N TYR A 331 -21.38 -7.03 27.29
CA TYR A 331 -21.93 -8.38 27.35
C TYR A 331 -21.41 -9.21 28.54
N TYR A 332 -20.17 -8.96 28.97
CA TYR A 332 -19.58 -9.63 30.14
C TYR A 332 -20.36 -9.40 31.44
N LYS A 333 -21.17 -8.34 31.55
CA LYS A 333 -21.91 -7.98 32.77
C LYS A 333 -23.06 -8.95 33.04
N ASP A 334 -23.97 -9.08 32.09
CA ASP A 334 -25.21 -9.84 32.25
C ASP A 334 -25.63 -10.60 30.97
N GLY A 335 -24.95 -10.37 29.85
CA GLY A 335 -25.27 -10.95 28.55
C GLY A 335 -26.62 -10.51 27.97
N SER A 336 -27.18 -9.41 28.47
CA SER A 336 -28.54 -8.97 28.16
C SER A 336 -28.78 -8.75 26.67
N GLU A 337 -27.76 -8.45 25.87
CA GLU A 337 -27.90 -8.25 24.43
C GLU A 337 -28.28 -9.53 23.67
N ILE A 338 -27.81 -10.69 24.15
CA ILE A 338 -27.97 -12.00 23.48
C ILE A 338 -28.19 -13.09 24.54
N LEU A 339 -29.46 -13.37 24.83
CA LEU A 339 -29.89 -14.45 25.72
C LEU A 339 -30.54 -15.57 24.92
N LEU A 340 -29.93 -16.76 24.91
CA LEU A 340 -30.44 -17.91 24.20
C LEU A 340 -31.56 -18.60 25.01
N SER A 341 -32.73 -18.74 24.39
CA SER A 341 -33.84 -19.53 24.93
C SER A 341 -33.47 -21.01 25.01
N GLN A 342 -33.75 -21.63 26.15
CA GLN A 342 -33.58 -23.07 26.39
C GLN A 342 -34.92 -23.81 26.41
N GLY A 343 -35.95 -23.21 25.80
CA GLY A 343 -37.34 -23.66 25.86
C GLY A 343 -38.12 -23.09 27.06
N ALA A 344 -39.44 -23.28 27.07
CA ALA A 344 -40.34 -22.63 28.03
C ALA A 344 -40.10 -23.01 29.51
N ARG A 345 -39.49 -24.17 29.77
CA ARG A 345 -39.29 -24.71 31.12
C ARG A 345 -37.95 -24.31 31.75
N LYS A 346 -37.07 -23.64 31.01
CA LYS A 346 -35.73 -23.26 31.46
C LYS A 346 -35.50 -21.76 31.31
N ARG A 347 -34.77 -21.18 32.26
CA ARG A 347 -34.27 -19.80 32.13
C ARG A 347 -33.34 -19.71 30.92
N PRO A 348 -33.27 -18.57 30.23
CA PRO A 348 -32.33 -18.42 29.13
C PRO A 348 -30.88 -18.50 29.63
N ARG A 349 -29.96 -18.75 28.71
CA ARG A 349 -28.52 -18.77 28.98
C ARG A 349 -27.79 -17.72 28.16
N ARG A 350 -26.60 -17.34 28.63
CA ARG A 350 -25.61 -16.63 27.82
C ARG A 350 -24.95 -17.60 26.84
N LEU A 351 -24.40 -17.06 25.76
CA LEU A 351 -23.43 -17.75 24.91
C LEU A 351 -22.16 -18.09 25.69
N THR A 352 -21.53 -19.22 25.39
CA THR A 352 -20.18 -19.55 25.88
C THR A 352 -19.13 -18.68 25.17
N PRO A 353 -17.89 -18.57 25.70
CA PRO A 353 -16.80 -17.93 24.96
C PRO A 353 -16.51 -18.58 23.61
N ARG A 354 -16.59 -19.92 23.50
CA ARG A 354 -16.47 -20.64 22.21
C ARG A 354 -17.56 -20.25 21.22
N GLU A 355 -18.81 -20.17 21.67
CA GLU A 355 -19.92 -19.69 20.83
C GLU A 355 -19.72 -18.22 20.43
N CYS A 356 -19.16 -17.37 21.30
CA CYS A 356 -18.77 -16.00 20.92
C CYS A 356 -17.67 -15.98 19.85
N ALA A 357 -16.67 -16.87 19.94
CA ALA A 357 -15.62 -16.99 18.93
C ALA A 357 -16.21 -17.34 17.55
N ARG A 358 -17.08 -18.37 17.51
CA ARG A 358 -17.82 -18.77 16.30
C ARG A 358 -18.73 -17.67 15.77
N LEU A 359 -19.39 -16.92 16.67
CA LEU A 359 -20.25 -15.77 16.31
C LEU A 359 -19.46 -14.64 15.63
N MET A 360 -18.17 -14.50 15.95
CA MET A 360 -17.26 -13.54 15.31
C MET A 360 -16.52 -14.12 14.09
N GLY A 361 -16.71 -15.42 13.83
CA GLY A 361 -16.12 -16.14 12.70
C GLY A 361 -14.68 -16.60 12.92
N PHE A 362 -14.21 -16.70 14.17
CA PHE A 362 -12.95 -17.38 14.47
C PHE A 362 -13.12 -18.90 14.32
N ALA A 363 -12.03 -19.58 13.99
CA ALA A 363 -12.01 -21.02 13.82
C ALA A 363 -12.31 -21.77 15.13
N ASP A 364 -12.78 -23.02 15.01
CA ASP A 364 -13.18 -23.84 16.15
C ASP A 364 -12.00 -24.23 17.05
N ASP A 365 -10.79 -24.29 16.50
CA ASP A 365 -9.54 -24.52 17.22
C ASP A 365 -8.94 -23.25 17.86
N PHE A 366 -9.58 -22.09 17.71
CA PHE A 366 -9.10 -20.83 18.29
C PHE A 366 -8.95 -20.95 19.82
N VAL A 367 -7.75 -20.70 20.33
CA VAL A 367 -7.41 -20.89 21.75
C VAL A 367 -7.87 -19.69 22.56
N ILE A 368 -8.55 -19.93 23.68
CA ILE A 368 -9.08 -18.90 24.60
C ILE A 368 -8.39 -19.02 25.97
N PRO A 369 -7.20 -18.41 26.17
CA PRO A 369 -6.38 -18.61 27.37
C PRO A 369 -6.74 -17.65 28.52
N VAL A 370 -7.92 -17.01 28.46
CA VAL A 370 -8.36 -15.96 29.39
C VAL A 370 -9.71 -16.33 30.02
N SER A 371 -10.10 -15.63 31.08
CA SER A 371 -11.40 -15.85 31.72
C SER A 371 -12.55 -15.46 30.81
N ASP A 372 -13.73 -16.06 31.03
CA ASP A 372 -14.97 -15.73 30.30
C ASP A 372 -15.22 -14.23 30.20
N THR A 373 -15.08 -13.51 31.31
CA THR A 373 -15.26 -12.05 31.38
C THR A 373 -14.36 -11.32 30.37
N ARG A 374 -13.09 -11.72 30.27
CA ARG A 374 -12.14 -11.12 29.34
C ARG A 374 -12.43 -11.58 27.91
N ALA A 375 -12.71 -12.85 27.70
CA ALA A 375 -13.07 -13.38 26.38
C ALA A 375 -14.26 -12.62 25.78
N TYR A 376 -15.33 -12.38 26.55
CA TYR A 376 -16.47 -11.58 26.09
C TYR A 376 -16.08 -10.16 25.67
N GLN A 377 -15.20 -9.49 26.42
CA GLN A 377 -14.72 -8.15 26.09
C GLN A 377 -13.89 -8.14 24.80
N LEU A 378 -13.04 -9.15 24.62
CA LEU A 378 -12.17 -9.29 23.44
C LEU A 378 -12.99 -9.56 22.18
N PHE A 379 -13.86 -10.58 22.19
CA PHE A 379 -14.72 -10.90 21.04
C PHE A 379 -15.67 -9.76 20.68
N ALA A 380 -16.18 -9.03 21.68
CA ALA A 380 -17.02 -7.87 21.43
C ALA A 380 -16.30 -6.71 20.74
N ARG A 381 -14.96 -6.65 20.80
CA ARG A 381 -14.13 -5.64 20.13
C ARG A 381 -13.60 -6.12 18.78
N SER A 382 -13.56 -7.42 18.53
CA SER A 382 -13.08 -7.99 17.27
C SER A 382 -13.94 -7.59 16.06
N PRO A 383 -13.37 -7.52 14.85
CA PRO A 383 -14.16 -7.48 13.62
C PRO A 383 -14.79 -8.85 13.34
N VAL A 384 -15.74 -8.90 12.40
CA VAL A 384 -16.26 -10.18 11.87
C VAL A 384 -15.24 -10.72 10.88
N VAL A 385 -14.53 -11.79 11.24
CA VAL A 385 -13.40 -12.34 10.47
C VAL A 385 -13.78 -12.66 9.00
N PRO A 386 -14.84 -13.44 8.70
CA PRO A 386 -15.17 -13.78 7.31
C PRO A 386 -15.63 -12.59 6.45
N MET A 387 -16.19 -11.54 7.08
CA MET A 387 -16.49 -10.29 6.38
C MET A 387 -15.21 -9.58 5.97
N VAL A 388 -14.23 -9.50 6.89
CA VAL A 388 -12.93 -8.91 6.59
C VAL A 388 -12.16 -9.75 5.58
N GLU A 389 -12.23 -11.07 5.66
CA GLU A 389 -11.59 -11.99 4.71
C GLU A 389 -12.11 -11.79 3.27
N ALA A 390 -13.43 -11.62 3.11
CA ALA A 390 -14.02 -11.31 1.81
C ALA A 390 -13.48 -9.99 1.23
N VAL A 391 -13.25 -8.98 2.08
CA VAL A 391 -12.65 -7.70 1.66
C VAL A 391 -11.15 -7.85 1.40
N ALA A 392 -10.43 -8.56 2.27
CA ALA A 392 -9.00 -8.82 2.14
C ALA A 392 -8.67 -9.50 0.82
N LYS A 393 -9.49 -10.48 0.40
CA LYS A 393 -9.35 -11.12 -0.92
C LYS A 393 -9.39 -10.13 -2.07
N CYS A 394 -10.34 -9.19 -2.04
CA CYS A 394 -10.45 -8.14 -3.06
C CYS A 394 -9.26 -7.18 -2.99
N VAL A 395 -8.86 -6.73 -1.79
CA VAL A 395 -7.69 -5.85 -1.61
C VAL A 395 -6.42 -6.51 -2.15
N VAL A 396 -6.14 -7.75 -1.76
CA VAL A 396 -4.94 -8.50 -2.14
C VAL A 396 -4.89 -8.77 -3.65
N SER A 397 -6.04 -9.00 -4.29
CA SER A 397 -6.10 -9.14 -5.75
C SER A 397 -5.67 -7.87 -6.51
N LYS A 398 -5.63 -6.72 -5.83
CA LYS A 398 -5.15 -5.44 -6.37
C LYS A 398 -3.73 -5.10 -5.92
N LEU A 399 -3.17 -5.82 -4.94
CA LEU A 399 -1.77 -5.68 -4.50
C LEU A 399 -0.80 -6.36 -5.47
N THR A 400 -1.21 -7.53 -5.96
CA THR A 400 -0.45 -8.19 -7.01
C THR A 400 -0.58 -7.33 -8.26
N PRO A 401 0.53 -6.86 -8.86
CA PRO A 401 0.43 -6.23 -10.16
C PRO A 401 -0.20 -7.29 -11.05
N ALA A 402 -1.36 -6.99 -11.61
CA ALA A 402 -1.84 -7.74 -12.77
C ALA A 402 -0.62 -7.92 -13.67
N GLU A 403 -0.31 -9.18 -14.05
CA GLU A 403 0.59 -9.39 -15.18
C GLU A 403 0.20 -8.36 -16.22
N PRO A 404 1.17 -7.62 -16.80
CA PRO A 404 0.85 -6.63 -17.81
C PRO A 404 -0.02 -7.31 -18.85
N ILE A 405 -1.34 -7.08 -18.79
CA ILE A 405 -2.20 -7.15 -19.96
C ILE A 405 -1.83 -5.89 -20.76
N MET A 406 -0.56 -5.80 -21.14
CA MET A 406 -0.19 -5.12 -22.34
C MET A 406 -0.87 -5.96 -23.40
N ALA A 407 -1.81 -5.36 -24.13
CA ALA A 407 -2.32 -5.96 -25.35
C ALA A 407 -1.12 -6.57 -26.07
N LYS A 408 -1.15 -7.90 -26.32
CA LYS A 408 -0.16 -8.51 -27.19
C LYS A 408 -0.16 -7.66 -28.45
N ILE A 409 0.97 -7.01 -28.74
CA ILE A 409 1.19 -6.61 -30.13
C ILE A 409 1.36 -7.95 -30.84
N ASP A 410 0.45 -8.25 -31.77
CA ASP A 410 0.65 -9.36 -32.68
C ASP A 410 1.86 -9.00 -33.55
N ILE A 411 3.05 -9.40 -33.10
CA ILE A 411 4.26 -9.34 -33.92
C ILE A 411 4.08 -10.38 -35.02
N PRO A 412 4.07 -9.97 -36.30
CA PRO A 412 3.93 -10.93 -37.39
C PRO A 412 5.08 -11.95 -37.36
N ASP A 413 4.76 -13.22 -37.64
CA ASP A 413 5.78 -14.25 -37.81
C ASP A 413 6.81 -13.80 -38.85
N GLY A 414 8.09 -13.79 -38.46
CA GLY A 414 9.18 -13.33 -39.32
C GLY A 414 9.46 -11.82 -39.29
N ALA A 415 8.91 -11.04 -38.36
CA ALA A 415 9.18 -9.60 -38.22
C ALA A 415 10.67 -9.22 -37.99
N PHE A 416 11.51 -10.18 -37.58
CA PHE A 416 12.95 -9.98 -37.34
C PHE A 416 13.81 -10.93 -38.17
N PRO A 417 13.83 -10.79 -39.51
CA PRO A 417 14.61 -11.67 -40.35
C PRO A 417 16.10 -11.37 -40.21
N ARG A 418 16.93 -12.43 -40.17
CA ARG A 418 18.41 -12.31 -40.11
C ARG A 418 19.04 -11.86 -41.44
N LYS A 419 18.28 -11.96 -42.55
CA LYS A 419 18.70 -11.59 -43.91
C LYS A 419 17.51 -10.96 -44.65
N GLY A 420 17.78 -10.07 -45.60
CA GLY A 420 16.75 -9.35 -46.37
C GLY A 420 16.56 -7.89 -45.92
N ASP A 421 15.51 -7.25 -46.44
CA ASP A 421 15.22 -5.83 -46.22
C ASP A 421 14.81 -5.53 -44.77
N TRP A 422 14.92 -4.26 -44.37
CA TRP A 422 14.53 -3.80 -43.03
C TRP A 422 13.01 -3.82 -42.86
N THR A 423 12.53 -4.47 -41.81
CA THR A 423 11.09 -4.51 -41.45
C THR A 423 10.67 -3.25 -40.69
N SER A 424 9.36 -2.98 -40.61
CA SER A 424 8.85 -1.83 -39.85
C SER A 424 9.24 -1.89 -38.38
N GLU A 425 9.22 -3.08 -37.78
CA GLU A 425 9.54 -3.33 -36.37
C GLU A 425 11.03 -3.08 -36.10
N GLN A 426 11.92 -3.52 -37.01
CA GLN A 426 13.35 -3.22 -36.94
C GLN A 426 13.62 -1.71 -37.05
N LEU A 427 12.90 -1.01 -37.93
CA LEU A 427 13.04 0.43 -38.12
C LEU A 427 12.50 1.23 -36.92
N LYS A 428 11.39 0.80 -36.30
CA LYS A 428 10.85 1.40 -35.06
C LYS A 428 11.84 1.37 -33.92
N LEU A 429 12.46 0.23 -33.67
CA LEU A 429 13.50 0.09 -32.64
C LEU A 429 14.77 0.88 -32.97
N ALA A 430 15.21 0.87 -34.23
CA ALA A 430 16.37 1.65 -34.66
C ALA A 430 16.13 3.16 -34.51
N PHE A 431 14.96 3.66 -34.92
CA PHE A 431 14.62 5.08 -34.81
C PHE A 431 14.46 5.54 -33.35
N ALA A 432 13.80 4.73 -32.50
CA ALA A 432 13.71 5.04 -31.07
C ALA A 432 15.10 5.17 -30.42
N TYR A 433 16.04 4.30 -30.81
CA TYR A 433 17.44 4.39 -30.37
C TYR A 433 18.17 5.62 -30.94
N TYR A 434 17.92 5.99 -32.20
CA TYR A 434 18.43 7.21 -32.81
C TYR A 434 18.06 8.47 -32.00
N CYS A 435 16.81 8.57 -31.56
CA CYS A 435 16.31 9.71 -30.77
C CYS A 435 17.03 9.87 -29.42
N GLN A 436 17.49 8.77 -28.83
CA GLN A 436 18.10 8.74 -27.49
C GLN A 436 19.64 8.78 -27.51
N THR A 437 20.25 8.76 -28.70
CA THR A 437 21.71 8.63 -28.83
C THR A 437 22.29 9.86 -29.52
N PRO A 438 23.24 10.59 -28.90
CA PRO A 438 23.92 11.72 -29.54
C PRO A 438 24.58 11.33 -30.87
N PHE A 439 24.63 12.27 -31.82
CA PHE A 439 25.15 11.99 -33.17
C PHE A 439 26.57 11.39 -33.18
N GLY A 440 27.46 11.89 -32.31
CA GLY A 440 28.84 11.40 -32.20
C GLY A 440 28.98 9.96 -31.70
N ARG A 441 27.90 9.32 -31.22
CA ARG A 441 27.88 7.94 -30.73
C ARG A 441 27.25 6.94 -31.71
N LEU A 442 26.87 7.37 -32.91
CA LEU A 442 26.22 6.54 -33.93
C LEU A 442 27.23 5.71 -34.75
N HIS A 443 28.05 4.88 -34.09
CA HIS A 443 29.09 4.08 -34.75
C HIS A 443 29.07 2.62 -34.31
N SER A 444 29.54 1.70 -35.16
CA SER A 444 29.49 0.25 -34.94
C SER A 444 30.26 -0.26 -33.72
N LYS A 445 31.21 0.52 -33.19
CA LYS A 445 31.95 0.21 -31.94
C LYS A 445 31.17 0.55 -30.66
N ASN A 446 30.01 1.19 -30.76
CA ASN A 446 29.20 1.54 -29.60
C ASN A 446 28.57 0.26 -29.05
N ARG A 447 28.78 0.01 -27.76
CA ARG A 447 28.36 -1.22 -27.08
C ARG A 447 26.84 -1.41 -27.15
N ASP A 448 26.08 -0.33 -27.06
CA ASP A 448 24.61 -0.36 -27.13
C ASP A 448 24.12 -0.66 -28.56
N ILE A 449 24.83 -0.16 -29.58
CA ILE A 449 24.56 -0.51 -30.99
C ILE A 449 24.85 -1.99 -31.23
N ILE A 450 25.91 -2.55 -30.63
CA ILE A 450 26.23 -3.97 -30.75
C ILE A 450 25.13 -4.83 -30.13
N GLU A 451 24.67 -4.47 -28.94
CA GLU A 451 23.59 -5.16 -28.22
C GLU A 451 22.27 -5.11 -29.01
N LEU A 452 21.86 -3.91 -29.43
CA LEU A 452 20.62 -3.71 -30.20
C LEU A 452 20.68 -4.41 -31.57
N ALA A 453 21.81 -4.35 -32.28
CA ALA A 453 21.96 -5.06 -33.54
C ALA A 453 21.79 -6.57 -33.37
N GLY A 454 22.35 -7.13 -32.29
CA GLY A 454 22.14 -8.52 -31.90
C GLY A 454 20.66 -8.86 -31.71
N LEU A 455 19.89 -8.00 -31.03
CA LEU A 455 18.44 -8.16 -30.83
C LEU A 455 17.66 -8.11 -32.16
N LEU A 456 18.02 -7.18 -33.04
CA LEU A 456 17.38 -7.00 -34.34
C LEU A 456 17.73 -8.09 -35.35
N GLY A 457 18.72 -8.94 -35.07
CA GLY A 457 19.25 -9.89 -36.04
C GLY A 457 20.06 -9.22 -37.15
N ARG A 458 20.70 -8.08 -36.86
CA ARG A 458 21.51 -7.27 -37.77
C ARG A 458 22.97 -7.19 -37.31
N THR A 459 23.87 -6.76 -38.18
CA THR A 459 25.25 -6.46 -37.78
C THR A 459 25.34 -5.05 -37.18
N PRO A 460 26.28 -4.80 -36.24
CA PRO A 460 26.46 -3.47 -35.66
C PRO A 460 26.72 -2.38 -36.71
N SER A 461 27.44 -2.72 -37.78
CA SER A 461 27.68 -1.82 -38.91
C SER A 461 26.40 -1.50 -39.68
N ALA A 462 25.53 -2.49 -39.92
CA ALA A 462 24.26 -2.26 -40.60
C ALA A 462 23.33 -1.35 -39.79
N LEU A 463 23.26 -1.55 -38.47
CA LEU A 463 22.48 -0.68 -37.59
C LEU A 463 23.07 0.73 -37.54
N ALA A 464 24.38 0.89 -37.36
CA ALA A 464 25.03 2.21 -37.35
C ALA A 464 24.76 2.99 -38.66
N MET A 465 24.89 2.35 -39.82
CA MET A 465 24.55 2.97 -41.10
C MET A 465 23.07 3.38 -41.17
N LYS A 466 22.16 2.54 -40.66
CA LYS A 466 20.73 2.86 -40.63
C LYS A 466 20.42 4.06 -39.74
N LEU A 467 21.07 4.19 -38.59
CA LEU A 467 20.93 5.36 -37.71
C LEU A 467 21.43 6.65 -38.39
N VAL A 468 22.53 6.55 -39.16
CA VAL A 468 23.07 7.67 -39.94
C VAL A 468 22.16 8.02 -41.13
N ASN A 469 21.41 7.07 -41.69
CA ASN A 469 20.35 7.37 -42.68
C ASN A 469 19.22 8.19 -42.05
N PHE A 470 18.76 7.85 -40.84
CA PHE A 470 17.77 8.69 -40.15
C PHE A 470 18.32 10.09 -39.87
N ALA A 471 19.60 10.22 -39.52
CA ALA A 471 20.24 11.52 -39.36
C ALA A 471 20.27 12.36 -40.66
N SER A 472 20.20 11.73 -41.83
CA SER A 472 20.10 12.45 -43.12
C SER A 472 18.70 13.00 -43.41
N LEU A 473 17.68 12.52 -42.69
CA LEU A 473 16.30 13.00 -42.77
C LEU A 473 15.99 14.08 -41.74
N ASP A 474 16.89 14.30 -40.77
CA ASP A 474 16.72 15.26 -39.69
C ASP A 474 17.20 16.67 -40.09
N PRO A 475 16.28 17.65 -40.27
CA PRO A 475 16.64 19.02 -40.62
C PRO A 475 17.63 19.65 -39.64
N SER A 476 17.51 19.30 -38.35
CA SER A 476 18.39 19.84 -37.31
C SER A 476 19.84 19.39 -37.44
N ILE A 477 20.10 18.27 -38.13
CA ILE A 477 21.44 17.80 -38.46
C ILE A 477 21.88 18.33 -39.82
N THR A 478 21.04 18.25 -40.86
CA THR A 478 21.41 18.65 -42.22
C THR A 478 21.70 20.13 -42.35
N ASP A 479 21.00 20.98 -41.59
CA ASP A 479 21.14 22.44 -41.65
C ASP A 479 22.43 22.94 -40.97
N THR A 480 23.08 22.10 -40.15
CA THR A 480 24.38 22.40 -39.53
C THR A 480 25.59 22.16 -40.44
N GLY A 481 25.35 21.73 -41.69
CA GLY A 481 26.38 21.35 -42.66
C GLY A 481 26.92 19.93 -42.49
N ARG A 482 26.45 19.18 -41.49
CA ARG A 482 26.74 17.75 -41.29
C ARG A 482 25.86 16.93 -42.26
N LYS A 483 26.47 16.10 -43.11
CA LYS A 483 25.74 15.23 -44.04
C LYS A 483 25.72 13.78 -43.53
N GLY A 484 24.52 13.21 -43.38
CA GLY A 484 24.34 11.77 -43.21
C GLY A 484 24.63 11.00 -44.51
N LEU A 485 24.49 9.67 -44.47
CA LEU A 485 24.57 8.81 -45.66
C LEU A 485 23.35 9.06 -46.55
N SER A 486 23.54 9.19 -47.87
CA SER A 486 22.48 9.47 -48.86
C SER A 486 21.53 8.28 -49.13
N GLY A 487 21.48 7.30 -48.22
CA GLY A 487 20.84 6.00 -48.41
C GLY A 487 19.50 5.80 -47.70
N ALA A 488 18.82 6.87 -47.28
CA ALA A 488 17.50 6.75 -46.63
C ALA A 488 16.45 6.21 -47.61
N SER A 489 15.89 5.04 -47.30
CA SER A 489 14.88 4.36 -48.10
C SER A 489 13.50 5.02 -47.99
N ALA A 490 12.56 4.68 -48.88
CA ALA A 490 11.18 5.15 -48.80
C ALA A 490 10.54 4.82 -47.44
N ARG A 491 10.80 3.61 -46.92
CA ARG A 491 10.30 3.15 -45.61
C ARG A 491 10.94 3.91 -44.44
N ASP A 492 12.20 4.36 -44.57
CA ASP A 492 12.83 5.21 -43.55
C ASP A 492 12.11 6.57 -43.45
N ARG A 493 11.64 7.11 -44.58
CA ARG A 493 10.85 8.36 -44.62
C ARG A 493 9.42 8.17 -44.10
N GLU A 494 8.79 7.03 -44.37
CA GLU A 494 7.47 6.69 -43.83
C GLU A 494 7.51 6.63 -42.31
N ILE A 495 8.47 5.88 -41.76
CA ILE A 495 8.75 5.82 -40.32
C ILE A 495 9.05 7.22 -39.79
N TRP A 496 9.94 8.00 -40.43
CA TRP A 496 10.19 9.39 -40.02
C TRP A 496 8.91 10.23 -39.90
N ASN A 497 8.01 10.15 -40.88
CA ASN A 497 6.77 10.94 -40.93
C ASN A 497 5.71 10.46 -39.93
N GLU A 498 5.49 9.14 -39.83
CA GLU A 498 4.55 8.53 -38.86
C GLU A 498 4.92 8.96 -37.42
N PHE A 499 6.21 9.14 -37.16
CA PHE A 499 6.73 9.38 -35.82
C PHE A 499 6.65 10.85 -35.41
N HIS A 500 6.83 11.77 -36.36
CA HIS A 500 6.56 13.18 -36.10
C HIS A 500 5.07 13.46 -35.91
N ALA A 501 4.19 12.57 -36.38
CA ALA A 501 2.75 12.67 -36.18
C ALA A 501 2.28 12.11 -34.82
N ASP A 502 2.92 11.04 -34.29
CA ASP A 502 2.52 10.42 -33.02
C ASP A 502 3.71 9.87 -32.21
N TRP A 503 4.33 10.76 -31.42
CA TRP A 503 5.44 10.41 -30.52
C TRP A 503 5.05 9.43 -29.41
N GLU A 504 3.79 9.48 -28.95
CA GLU A 504 3.33 8.68 -27.82
C GLU A 504 3.17 7.21 -28.20
N ARG A 505 2.51 6.95 -29.33
CA ARG A 505 2.35 5.60 -29.88
C ARG A 505 3.69 4.95 -30.14
N LEU A 506 4.64 5.68 -30.70
CA LEU A 506 5.96 5.15 -31.00
C LEU A 506 6.70 4.66 -29.76
N ALA A 507 6.87 5.52 -28.75
CA ALA A 507 7.72 5.20 -27.61
C ALA A 507 7.20 3.95 -26.88
N LEU A 508 5.86 3.78 -26.87
CA LEU A 508 5.19 2.59 -26.37
C LEU A 508 5.45 1.36 -27.25
N GLU A 509 5.21 1.45 -28.56
CA GLU A 509 5.40 0.32 -29.48
C GLU A 509 6.87 -0.15 -29.52
N ALA A 510 7.84 0.77 -29.55
CA ALA A 510 9.26 0.43 -29.56
C ALA A 510 9.70 -0.29 -28.29
N GLU A 511 9.26 0.17 -27.11
CA GLU A 511 9.61 -0.50 -25.85
C GLU A 511 8.85 -1.83 -25.68
N GLN A 512 7.61 -1.93 -26.16
CA GLN A 512 6.88 -3.21 -26.22
C GLN A 512 7.60 -4.23 -27.10
N LEU A 513 8.01 -3.84 -28.32
CA LEU A 513 8.79 -4.69 -29.23
C LEU A 513 10.11 -5.15 -28.58
N ARG A 514 10.82 -4.23 -27.90
CA ARG A 514 12.08 -4.53 -27.22
C ARG A 514 11.89 -5.55 -26.09
N LEU A 515 10.89 -5.36 -25.24
CA LEU A 515 10.59 -6.26 -24.12
C LEU A 515 10.18 -7.65 -24.60
N GLN A 516 9.36 -7.72 -25.65
CA GLN A 516 8.95 -9.00 -26.23
C GLN A 516 10.14 -9.78 -26.82
N LEU A 517 11.05 -9.11 -27.54
CA LEU A 517 12.28 -9.72 -28.06
C LEU A 517 13.20 -10.26 -26.96
N LEU A 518 13.33 -9.54 -25.85
CA LEU A 518 14.13 -9.99 -24.70
C LEU A 518 13.53 -11.25 -24.06
N ARG A 519 12.19 -11.29 -23.93
CA ARG A 519 11.45 -12.46 -23.43
C ARG A 519 11.63 -13.68 -24.32
N GLU A 520 11.45 -13.53 -25.64
CA GLU A 520 11.62 -14.63 -26.61
C GLU A 520 13.04 -15.23 -26.59
N ARG A 521 14.04 -14.43 -26.21
CA ARG A 521 15.44 -14.87 -26.08
C ARG A 521 15.81 -15.39 -24.70
N GLY A 522 14.85 -15.50 -23.79
CA GLY A 522 15.09 -16.01 -22.43
C GLY A 522 15.98 -15.11 -21.57
N VAL A 523 16.07 -13.82 -21.90
CA VAL A 523 16.82 -12.85 -21.10
C VAL A 523 15.89 -12.30 -20.02
N GLU A 524 16.16 -12.64 -18.76
CA GLU A 524 15.48 -12.02 -17.63
C GLU A 524 15.80 -10.52 -17.62
N VAL A 525 14.75 -9.70 -17.72
CA VAL A 525 14.88 -8.24 -17.61
C VAL A 525 14.97 -7.90 -16.12
N GLU A 526 16.10 -8.22 -15.49
CA GLU A 526 16.48 -7.52 -14.26
C GLU A 526 16.64 -6.04 -14.63
N GLY A 527 15.81 -5.18 -14.03
CA GLY A 527 15.78 -3.76 -14.37
C GLY A 527 17.17 -3.16 -14.25
N ARG A 528 17.84 -2.91 -15.39
CA ARG A 528 18.97 -1.99 -15.46
C ARG A 528 18.45 -0.65 -14.92
N ARG A 529 18.70 -0.40 -13.64
CA ARG A 529 18.47 0.89 -13.00
C ARG A 529 19.58 1.80 -13.52
N ASP A 530 19.29 2.59 -14.53
CA ASP A 530 20.14 3.73 -14.83
C ASP A 530 20.07 4.68 -13.64
N ILE A 531 21.18 4.81 -12.92
CA ILE A 531 21.34 5.53 -11.65
C ILE A 531 20.92 7.03 -11.77
N ALA A 532 20.79 7.55 -12.99
CA ALA A 532 20.38 8.93 -13.27
C ALA A 532 18.85 9.15 -13.37
N ASP A 533 18.04 8.09 -13.36
CA ASP A 533 16.56 8.16 -13.35
C ASP A 533 16.00 8.29 -11.91
N GLU A 534 16.86 8.21 -10.89
CA GLU A 534 16.50 8.31 -9.47
C GLU A 534 16.20 9.77 -9.04
N PHE A 535 16.68 10.78 -9.78
CA PHE A 535 16.61 12.19 -9.37
C PHE A 535 15.37 12.97 -9.81
N THR A 536 14.43 12.36 -10.54
CA THR A 536 13.25 13.09 -11.08
C THR A 536 11.91 12.79 -10.41
N LEU A 537 11.82 11.89 -9.43
CA LEU A 537 10.62 11.70 -8.62
C LEU A 537 10.99 11.06 -7.28
N GLY A 538 10.48 11.67 -6.20
CA GLY A 538 10.73 11.23 -4.83
C GLY A 538 10.41 9.76 -4.59
N ASP A 539 11.09 9.22 -3.57
CA ASP A 539 11.03 7.83 -3.12
C ASP A 539 9.62 7.22 -3.15
N TYR A 540 9.40 6.28 -4.08
CA TYR A 540 8.21 5.43 -4.08
C TYR A 540 8.57 3.98 -4.40
N THR A 541 8.49 3.14 -3.37
CA THR A 541 8.55 1.67 -3.43
C THR A 541 7.17 1.10 -3.81
N GLY A 542 6.93 0.94 -5.11
CA GLY A 542 6.14 -0.13 -5.75
C GLY A 542 4.69 -0.36 -5.34
N GLU A 543 3.72 0.05 -6.19
CA GLU A 543 2.53 -0.74 -6.60
C GLU A 543 1.70 0.00 -7.68
N THR A 544 2.33 0.37 -8.79
CA THR A 544 1.61 0.83 -10.01
C THR A 544 2.28 0.27 -11.24
N ARG A 545 2.66 -1.00 -11.21
CA ARG A 545 3.63 -1.54 -12.18
C ARG A 545 3.17 -1.48 -13.65
N GLN A 546 1.95 -1.07 -14.00
CA GLN A 546 1.55 -0.83 -15.38
C GLN A 546 1.48 0.67 -15.74
N VAL A 547 0.75 1.50 -14.99
CA VAL A 547 0.71 2.95 -15.26
C VAL A 547 2.05 3.61 -14.91
N ILE A 548 2.70 3.24 -13.80
CA ILE A 548 4.07 3.67 -13.52
C ILE A 548 5.06 3.06 -14.50
N VAL A 549 4.91 1.83 -15.02
CA VAL A 549 5.86 1.34 -16.05
C VAL A 549 5.65 2.05 -17.38
N GLN A 550 4.41 2.21 -17.84
CA GLN A 550 4.13 3.00 -19.04
C GLN A 550 4.56 4.45 -18.86
N GLN A 551 4.27 5.07 -17.72
CA GLN A 551 4.69 6.43 -17.40
C GLN A 551 6.21 6.54 -17.22
N ARG A 552 6.89 5.56 -16.60
CA ARG A 552 8.37 5.49 -16.49
C ARG A 552 9.00 5.30 -17.85
N ILE A 553 8.44 4.43 -18.70
CA ILE A 553 8.89 4.24 -20.09
C ILE A 553 8.74 5.56 -20.85
N LYS A 554 7.58 6.20 -20.76
CA LYS A 554 7.26 7.49 -21.38
C LYS A 554 8.22 8.59 -20.88
N GLN A 555 8.40 8.73 -19.57
CA GLN A 555 9.28 9.73 -18.96
C GLN A 555 10.77 9.45 -19.25
N SER A 556 11.21 8.20 -19.18
CA SER A 556 12.60 7.80 -19.47
C SER A 556 12.94 7.99 -20.96
N PHE A 557 12.01 7.69 -21.88
CA PHE A 557 12.17 8.01 -23.30
C PHE A 557 12.37 9.52 -23.50
N PHE A 558 11.44 10.34 -22.99
CA PHE A 558 11.48 11.80 -23.12
C PHE A 558 12.76 12.37 -22.52
N ARG A 559 13.11 11.96 -21.30
CA ARG A 559 14.33 12.40 -20.61
C ARG A 559 15.58 12.09 -21.40
N ARG A 560 15.74 10.83 -21.87
CA ARG A 560 16.92 10.43 -22.65
C ARG A 560 17.01 11.20 -23.96
N ALA A 561 15.89 11.40 -24.65
CA ALA A 561 15.85 12.17 -25.89
C ALA A 561 16.27 13.64 -25.68
N VAL A 562 15.73 14.31 -24.64
CA VAL A 562 16.07 15.70 -24.30
C VAL A 562 17.54 15.80 -23.87
N LEU A 563 18.00 14.98 -22.92
CA LEU A 563 19.41 15.05 -22.48
C LEU A 563 20.37 14.76 -23.64
N ALA A 564 20.05 13.80 -24.51
CA ALA A 564 20.88 13.49 -25.67
C ALA A 564 20.91 14.64 -26.69
N SER A 565 19.85 15.44 -26.80
CA SER A 565 19.82 16.58 -27.73
C SER A 565 20.66 17.77 -27.24
N TYR A 566 20.73 17.98 -25.92
CA TYR A 566 21.58 18.99 -25.28
C TYR A 566 22.99 18.48 -24.92
N GLY A 567 23.41 17.31 -25.42
CA GLY A 567 24.72 16.73 -25.13
C GLY A 567 24.97 16.45 -23.64
N GLY A 568 23.90 16.28 -22.85
CA GLY A 568 23.95 16.05 -21.41
C GLY A 568 24.38 17.29 -20.61
N ARG A 569 24.01 18.49 -21.06
CA ARG A 569 24.31 19.76 -20.36
C ARG A 569 23.06 20.61 -20.16
N CYS A 570 23.03 21.38 -19.07
CA CYS A 570 21.98 22.37 -18.85
C CYS A 570 22.11 23.51 -19.86
N CYS A 571 21.04 23.85 -20.57
CA CYS A 571 21.02 24.89 -21.59
C CYS A 571 21.22 26.32 -21.05
N ILE A 572 21.12 26.54 -19.73
CA ILE A 572 21.33 27.86 -19.09
C ILE A 572 22.69 27.92 -18.38
N SER A 573 22.97 26.98 -17.48
CA SER A 573 24.20 27.00 -16.66
C SER A 573 25.37 26.22 -17.25
N GLY A 574 25.14 25.33 -18.22
CA GLY A 574 26.17 24.44 -18.76
C GLY A 574 26.57 23.28 -17.84
N VAL A 575 25.92 23.09 -16.68
CA VAL A 575 26.16 21.95 -15.79
C VAL A 575 26.04 20.65 -16.56
N SER A 576 27.01 19.75 -16.43
CA SER A 576 27.07 18.49 -17.18
C SER A 576 26.96 17.23 -16.31
N ASP A 577 26.78 17.38 -15.00
CA ASP A 577 26.53 16.24 -14.11
C ASP A 577 25.08 15.80 -14.27
N SER A 578 24.88 14.63 -14.87
CA SER A 578 23.55 14.08 -15.15
C SER A 578 22.62 14.00 -13.93
N ARG A 579 23.16 13.90 -12.70
CA ARG A 579 22.36 13.87 -11.46
C ARG A 579 21.71 15.22 -11.13
N LEU A 580 22.28 16.31 -11.66
CA LEU A 580 21.78 17.67 -11.46
C LEU A 580 20.89 18.16 -12.60
N LEU A 581 20.69 17.32 -13.63
CA LEU A 581 19.95 17.67 -14.84
C LEU A 581 18.53 17.12 -14.83
N VAL A 582 17.59 17.97 -15.18
CA VAL A 582 16.16 17.68 -15.32
C VAL A 582 15.76 17.92 -16.78
N ALA A 583 14.98 16.99 -17.35
CA ALA A 583 14.32 17.21 -18.63
C ALA A 583 12.98 17.88 -18.35
N SER A 584 12.99 19.21 -18.34
CA SER A 584 11.84 20.05 -18.01
C SER A 584 10.90 20.16 -19.20
N HIS A 585 9.58 20.10 -18.96
CA HIS A 585 8.56 20.29 -19.99
C HIS A 585 8.25 21.78 -20.16
N ILE A 586 8.22 22.27 -21.40
CA ILE A 586 7.86 23.67 -21.68
C ILE A 586 6.36 23.87 -21.38
N VAL A 587 5.50 23.04 -21.95
CA VAL A 587 4.08 22.95 -21.58
C VAL A 587 3.88 21.73 -20.69
N PRO A 588 3.26 21.87 -19.50
CA PRO A 588 3.16 20.79 -18.53
C PRO A 588 2.52 19.52 -19.10
N TRP A 589 3.04 18.37 -18.65
CA TRP A 589 2.59 17.02 -19.05
C TRP A 589 1.07 16.80 -18.99
N ARG A 590 0.37 17.47 -18.05
CA ARG A 590 -1.07 17.32 -17.87
C ARG A 590 -1.90 18.08 -18.91
N GLU A 591 -1.35 19.10 -19.54
CA GLU A 591 -2.09 20.09 -20.33
C GLU A 591 -2.05 19.87 -21.84
N ASP A 592 -1.07 19.12 -22.35
CA ASP A 592 -0.94 18.85 -23.79
C ASP A 592 -0.54 17.39 -24.02
N LYS A 593 -1.54 16.56 -24.35
CA LYS A 593 -1.34 15.12 -24.58
C LYS A 593 -0.47 14.85 -25.81
N ALA A 594 -0.63 15.63 -26.87
CA ALA A 594 0.06 15.40 -28.15
C ALA A 594 1.57 15.66 -28.03
N ASN A 595 1.98 16.58 -27.15
CA ASN A 595 3.37 16.99 -26.98
C ASN A 595 4.09 16.37 -25.76
N ARG A 596 3.50 15.36 -25.09
CA ARG A 596 4.09 14.74 -23.88
C ARG A 596 5.46 14.12 -24.11
N LEU A 597 5.60 13.42 -25.24
CA LEU A 597 6.82 12.71 -25.63
C LEU A 597 7.59 13.40 -26.75
N ASN A 598 7.09 14.54 -27.24
CA ASN A 598 7.77 15.36 -28.22
C ASN A 598 8.99 16.04 -27.56
N PRO A 599 10.24 15.69 -27.92
CA PRO A 599 11.42 16.28 -27.28
C PRO A 599 11.55 17.79 -27.52
N SER A 600 10.86 18.34 -28.54
CA SER A 600 10.78 19.80 -28.80
C SER A 600 9.92 20.54 -27.76
N ASN A 601 9.20 19.82 -26.91
CA ASN A 601 8.56 20.33 -25.69
C ASN A 601 9.51 20.25 -24.47
N GLY A 602 10.80 20.03 -24.67
CA GLY A 602 11.77 19.76 -23.62
C GLY A 602 12.93 20.76 -23.54
N LEU A 603 13.29 21.12 -22.30
CA LEU A 603 14.51 21.86 -21.97
C LEU A 603 15.37 21.02 -21.03
N CYS A 604 16.68 20.95 -21.28
CA CYS A 604 17.61 20.37 -20.32
C CYS A 604 18.01 21.47 -19.31
N LEU A 605 17.50 21.39 -18.08
CA LEU A 605 17.69 22.39 -17.03
C LEU A 605 18.44 21.80 -15.83
N SER A 606 19.10 22.66 -15.05
CA SER A 606 19.54 22.26 -13.71
C SER A 606 18.33 22.18 -12.78
N ALA A 607 18.41 21.41 -11.69
CA ALA A 607 17.31 21.28 -10.73
C ALA A 607 16.76 22.63 -10.20
N ILE A 608 17.63 23.63 -10.04
CA ILE A 608 17.24 24.98 -9.59
C ILE A 608 16.51 25.74 -10.71
N HIS A 609 17.03 25.68 -11.94
CA HIS A 609 16.40 26.35 -13.08
C HIS A 609 15.06 25.70 -13.45
N ASP A 610 14.97 24.38 -13.35
CA ASP A 610 13.71 23.64 -13.52
C ASP A 610 12.64 24.15 -12.55
N LYS A 611 12.94 24.19 -11.25
CA LYS A 611 11.98 24.68 -10.26
C LYS A 611 11.57 26.13 -10.46
N ALA A 612 12.50 26.98 -10.89
CA ALA A 612 12.19 28.37 -11.21
C ALA A 612 11.31 28.48 -12.47
N PHE A 613 11.56 27.66 -13.48
CA PHE A 613 10.80 27.64 -14.74
C PHE A 613 9.37 27.12 -14.52
N ASP A 614 9.23 26.02 -13.79
CA ASP A 614 7.94 25.43 -13.39
C ASP A 614 7.09 26.40 -12.55
N SER A 615 7.74 27.17 -11.67
CA SER A 615 7.06 28.14 -10.79
C SER A 615 6.72 29.45 -11.49
N GLY A 616 7.03 29.58 -12.78
CA GLY A 616 6.81 30.81 -13.55
C GLY A 616 7.73 31.96 -13.17
N LEU A 617 8.81 31.68 -12.44
CA LEU A 617 9.79 32.69 -12.02
C LEU A 617 10.81 32.99 -13.12
N ILE A 618 11.03 32.05 -14.04
CA ILE A 618 11.76 32.28 -15.28
C ILE A 618 10.97 31.77 -16.48
N ALA A 619 11.18 32.39 -17.65
CA ALA A 619 10.59 31.99 -18.93
C ALA A 619 11.55 32.28 -20.08
N LEU A 620 11.16 32.00 -21.32
CA LEU A 620 11.95 32.30 -22.52
C LEU A 620 11.23 33.27 -23.47
N THR A 621 12.01 34.12 -24.14
CA THR A 621 11.55 34.92 -25.28
C THR A 621 11.45 34.07 -26.56
N ASP A 622 10.88 34.63 -27.63
CA ASP A 622 10.77 33.95 -28.95
C ASP A 622 12.14 33.78 -29.64
N ASP A 623 13.17 34.47 -29.11
CA ASP A 623 14.58 34.38 -29.48
C ASP A 623 15.41 33.51 -28.52
N PHE A 624 14.72 32.81 -27.60
CA PHE A 624 15.31 31.90 -26.60
C PHE A 624 16.20 32.61 -25.57
N CYS A 625 15.91 33.86 -25.24
CA CYS A 625 16.55 34.58 -24.13
C CYS A 625 15.77 34.38 -22.83
N VAL A 626 16.46 34.24 -21.70
CA VAL A 626 15.85 34.02 -20.39
C VAL A 626 15.20 35.30 -19.86
N LEU A 627 13.96 35.19 -19.41
CA LEU A 627 13.24 36.20 -18.64
C LEU A 627 13.25 35.78 -17.17
N VAL A 628 13.38 36.74 -16.26
CA VAL A 628 13.31 36.53 -14.81
C VAL A 628 12.22 37.43 -14.25
N SER A 629 11.36 36.88 -13.40
CA SER A 629 10.27 37.59 -12.75
C SER A 629 10.80 38.65 -11.79
N THR A 630 10.20 39.84 -11.79
CA THR A 630 10.52 40.90 -10.81
C THR A 630 10.20 40.46 -9.38
N GLU A 631 9.18 39.61 -9.18
CA GLU A 631 8.85 39.00 -7.88
C GLU A 631 10.04 38.23 -7.28
N LEU A 632 10.90 37.66 -8.13
CA LEU A 632 12.08 36.94 -7.71
C LEU A 632 13.23 37.92 -7.36
N LEU A 633 13.44 38.94 -8.19
CA LEU A 633 14.53 39.90 -8.05
C LEU A 633 14.33 40.86 -6.85
N ASP A 634 13.09 41.18 -6.48
CA ASP A 634 12.79 42.16 -5.42
C ASP A 634 12.97 41.63 -3.98
N ARG A 635 13.36 40.36 -3.79
CA ARG A 635 13.40 39.70 -2.47
C ARG A 635 14.65 39.99 -1.63
N ASN A 636 15.61 40.79 -2.11
CA ASN A 636 16.89 41.08 -1.42
C ASN A 636 17.58 39.80 -0.88
N ASP A 637 17.66 38.77 -1.73
CA ASP A 637 18.29 37.49 -1.42
C ASP A 637 19.60 37.34 -2.21
N THR A 638 20.72 37.26 -1.49
CA THR A 638 22.07 37.16 -2.09
C THR A 638 22.23 35.96 -3.02
N PHE A 639 21.55 34.85 -2.77
CA PHE A 639 21.60 33.67 -3.64
C PHE A 639 20.86 33.93 -4.96
N VAL A 640 19.73 34.63 -4.89
CA VAL A 640 18.96 35.00 -6.09
C VAL A 640 19.77 35.93 -7.00
N ASP A 641 20.44 36.91 -6.41
CA ASP A 641 21.29 37.85 -7.15
C ASP A 641 22.48 37.18 -7.83
N GLN A 642 23.02 36.12 -7.24
CA GLN A 642 24.15 35.38 -7.81
C GLN A 642 23.74 34.37 -8.88
N VAL A 643 22.54 33.78 -8.77
CA VAL A 643 22.11 32.67 -9.64
C VAL A 643 21.20 33.13 -10.77
N PHE A 644 20.24 34.02 -10.48
CA PHE A 644 19.17 34.39 -11.42
C PHE A 644 19.39 35.73 -12.12
N ALA A 645 19.95 36.73 -11.43
CA ALA A 645 20.23 38.01 -12.07
C ALA A 645 21.20 37.89 -13.28
N PRO A 646 22.28 37.08 -13.24
CA PRO A 646 23.22 36.99 -14.37
C PRO A 646 22.69 36.25 -15.60
N ILE A 647 21.60 35.49 -15.45
CA ILE A 647 20.99 34.75 -16.57
C ILE A 647 19.91 35.57 -17.27
N MET A 648 19.40 36.65 -16.66
CA MET A 648 18.41 37.52 -17.29
C MET A 648 18.92 38.08 -18.62
N GLY A 649 18.15 37.90 -19.69
CA GLY A 649 18.49 38.32 -21.05
C GLY A 649 19.52 37.43 -21.76
N ARG A 650 20.11 36.44 -21.08
CA ARG A 650 21.06 35.51 -21.70
C ARG A 650 20.33 34.53 -22.61
N ARG A 651 20.90 34.28 -23.79
CA ARG A 651 20.42 33.24 -24.71
C ARG A 651 20.83 31.85 -24.23
N ILE A 652 19.89 30.91 -24.23
CA ILE A 652 20.18 29.51 -23.89
C ILE A 652 21.01 28.82 -25.00
N GLU A 653 21.72 27.76 -24.62
CA GLU A 653 22.35 26.85 -25.58
C GLU A 653 21.26 26.06 -26.31
N ILE A 654 21.23 26.18 -27.64
CA ILE A 654 20.26 25.48 -28.50
C ILE A 654 20.72 24.02 -28.68
N PRO A 655 19.82 23.03 -28.56
CA PRO A 655 20.21 21.64 -28.68
C PRO A 655 20.62 21.28 -30.11
N GLU A 656 21.42 20.21 -30.26
CA GLU A 656 21.84 19.71 -31.58
C GLU A 656 20.66 19.14 -32.38
N ARG A 657 19.58 18.73 -31.71
CA ARG A 657 18.34 18.17 -32.29
C ARG A 657 17.12 18.61 -31.50
N PHE A 658 15.93 18.49 -32.11
CA PHE A 658 14.65 18.80 -31.44
C PHE A 658 14.64 20.20 -30.80
N VAL A 659 14.87 21.23 -31.63
CA VAL A 659 14.87 22.63 -31.18
C VAL A 659 13.53 22.94 -30.50
N PRO A 660 13.51 23.61 -29.32
CA PRO A 660 12.29 23.95 -28.63
C PRO A 660 11.27 24.67 -29.50
N ASP A 661 10.02 24.20 -29.49
CA ASP A 661 8.96 24.81 -30.29
C ASP A 661 8.61 26.21 -29.75
N LYS A 662 8.70 27.21 -30.63
CA LYS A 662 8.45 28.62 -30.30
C LYS A 662 7.01 28.84 -29.82
N GLU A 663 6.04 28.12 -30.34
CA GLU A 663 4.64 28.26 -29.92
C GLU A 663 4.43 27.69 -28.51
N LEU A 664 5.11 26.59 -28.16
CA LEU A 664 5.08 26.04 -26.81
C LEU A 664 5.73 27.00 -25.80
N ILE A 665 6.85 27.62 -26.15
CA ILE A 665 7.50 28.66 -25.33
C ILE A 665 6.57 29.86 -25.13
N ARG A 666 5.97 30.35 -26.21
CA ARG A 666 5.02 31.46 -26.14
C ARG A 666 3.83 31.12 -25.25
N ARG A 667 3.30 29.90 -25.36
CA ARG A 667 2.21 29.41 -24.51
C ARG A 667 2.60 29.39 -23.04
N HIS A 668 3.76 28.81 -22.68
CA HIS A 668 4.27 28.82 -21.30
C HIS A 668 4.41 30.24 -20.75
N ARG A 669 4.99 31.14 -21.54
CA ARG A 669 5.15 32.55 -21.15
C ARG A 669 3.81 33.25 -20.89
N LEU A 670 2.76 32.92 -21.64
CA LEU A 670 1.44 33.53 -21.45
C LEU A 670 0.65 32.92 -20.30
N SER A 671 0.81 31.62 -20.02
CA SER A 671 -0.01 30.90 -19.02
C SER A 671 0.64 30.79 -17.64
N HIS A 672 1.98 30.78 -17.55
CA HIS A 672 2.69 30.46 -16.30
C HIS A 672 3.67 31.55 -15.84
N PHE A 673 4.25 32.35 -16.74
CA PHE A 673 5.25 33.35 -16.35
C PHE A 673 4.64 34.49 -15.55
N LYS A 674 5.20 34.76 -14.37
CA LYS A 674 4.80 35.86 -13.51
C LYS A 674 5.56 37.12 -13.92
N ALA A 675 5.00 37.85 -14.88
CA ALA A 675 5.66 39.04 -15.45
C ALA A 675 5.96 40.15 -14.43
N GLY A 676 5.22 40.19 -13.31
CA GLY A 676 5.31 41.26 -12.32
C GLY A 676 4.50 42.48 -12.70
#